data_AF-A0A371ARI5-F1
#
_entry.id   AF-A0A371ARI5-F1
#
_cell.length_a   1.000
_cell.length_b   1.000
_cell.length_c   1.000
_cell.angle_alpha   90.00
_cell.angle_beta   90.00
_cell.angle_gamma   90.00
#
_symmetry.space_group_name_H-M   'P 1'
#
loop_
_entity.id
_entity.type
_entity.pdbx_description
1 polymer ?
#
loop_
_entity_poly.entity_id
_entity_poly.type
_entity_poly.pdbx_seq_one_letter_code
_entity_poly.pdbx_strand_id
1 'polypeptide(L)'
;MKKKFLSILAWTLSISFMTGTVENMRFVYAEPVQESEQGDNNSADTIEQTMDSISDPKQSEEIKNEDNLAKEDETKTVLSEKNNKEEMEALLKTAQEELSNILKSKEVRGTVYNCDTYEINEAADPSSKVISVVASGQQIFIDGIQIVDGALWYQVHYAQDGQPLKGYILDNYLIFVDTDFNSFRNQLLQKIKAINLAEVKVQGRASLSSVTNFDDILAYFPTSYHPYLKKLHSAHPNWTFVAQNTGLDWGTVISNEMYPSRNLIDNKNIASWKSLASRDYNQRTGKWVIKSDPYWVQASTAIVKYYMDPRNFLNETGIYQFELQTFNSNYHTQAGVESILKGTFMENAKVKSGMTYAQAFMKIGKEINVSPYLLASRVRQEQGTQGSSDLISGKVPGYEGYYNYYNIEAYGQTRAEIIENGLKEAKREGWNSRYKSLYGGSKKIAKNYISQGQDTFYLQKFDVDSSFNGCYWHQYMQNLQAAESESKNVKVAYESMGVINNSYVFKIPVFKNMPSSASAKPTQKTPGRVSINKAYSTAYNKIKIKWKKASGASGYYIYQSTSPKGKYKHVKTVSGGSSTSGSVSGLKTGKTYYFKVRAYKVISGAKCFGSYSGAKSARPMPSKTSIIKRTAADYRSIKLTWKKVSGASGYKIYRSTKKTGSYKMIKTVTSGNRTSYTNKKLTTGKTYYYKIKAYRTVGSKKYYSKYSSVVSKKAVPSTPKVTSIKASSKDKIKLSWKKVTGASGYVVYRSNSKNGTYKEIKTVKNGKTVSFTDRKLNSQKRYYYRIRAYRNVNGKMIKSSYSSKKSAVTL
;
A
#
# COMPACT_ATOMS: atom_id res chain seq x y z
N MET A 1 24.50 8.58 -16.06
CA MET A 1 23.81 8.45 -17.37
C MET A 1 23.23 9.83 -17.71
N LYS A 2 23.47 10.36 -18.91
CA LYS A 2 23.17 11.75 -19.38
C LYS A 2 21.65 12.06 -19.38
N LYS A 3 21.11 13.30 -19.47
CA LYS A 3 21.52 14.75 -19.43
C LYS A 3 20.17 15.55 -19.36
N LYS A 4 20.04 16.88 -19.12
CA LYS A 4 20.90 18.03 -18.71
C LYS A 4 19.96 19.07 -18.04
N PHE A 5 20.49 20.07 -17.34
CA PHE A 5 19.88 21.42 -17.27
C PHE A 5 20.56 22.31 -18.33
N LEU A 6 19.84 23.23 -18.97
CA LEU A 6 20.41 24.44 -19.57
C LEU A 6 19.31 25.47 -19.87
N SER A 7 19.64 26.74 -19.68
CA SER A 7 18.83 27.92 -20.00
C SER A 7 18.88 28.29 -21.49
N ILE A 8 17.97 29.17 -21.93
CA ILE A 8 18.22 30.31 -22.83
C ILE A 8 16.98 31.23 -22.88
N LEU A 9 17.20 32.49 -23.24
CA LEU A 9 16.25 33.60 -23.28
C LEU A 9 15.11 33.46 -24.30
N ALA A 10 14.08 34.28 -24.05
CA ALA A 10 13.04 34.85 -24.92
C ALA A 10 13.08 34.59 -26.43
N TRP A 11 11.88 34.46 -27.03
CA TRP A 11 11.48 35.10 -28.30
C TRP A 11 9.96 35.24 -28.31
N THR A 12 9.45 36.42 -28.66
CA THR A 12 8.01 36.74 -28.80
C THR A 12 7.66 36.96 -30.27
N LEU A 13 6.55 36.36 -30.77
CA LEU A 13 5.48 37.10 -31.45
C LEU A 13 4.30 36.21 -31.91
N SER A 14 3.09 36.73 -31.69
CA SER A 14 1.91 36.72 -32.59
C SER A 14 1.05 35.46 -32.86
N ILE A 15 -0.23 35.79 -33.13
CA ILE A 15 -1.36 34.99 -33.66
C ILE A 15 -2.15 34.19 -32.61
N SER A 16 -3.47 34.37 -32.44
CA SER A 16 -4.35 35.51 -32.74
C SER A 16 -5.63 35.40 -31.91
N PHE A 17 -6.44 36.46 -31.88
CA PHE A 17 -7.74 36.52 -31.21
C PHE A 17 -8.74 35.48 -31.76
N MET A 18 -9.57 34.93 -30.85
CA MET A 18 -11.01 34.87 -31.10
C MET A 18 -11.79 35.06 -29.80
N THR A 19 -12.85 35.87 -29.89
CA THR A 19 -13.61 36.45 -28.79
C THR A 19 -14.76 35.54 -28.33
N GLY A 20 -15.11 35.64 -27.04
CA GLY A 20 -16.29 35.01 -26.46
C GLY A 20 -16.65 35.71 -25.16
N THR A 21 -17.63 36.63 -25.22
CA THR A 21 -17.95 37.59 -24.16
C THR A 21 -18.90 37.04 -23.10
N VAL A 22 -18.63 37.43 -21.85
CA VAL A 22 -19.56 37.91 -20.81
C VAL A 22 -20.87 37.13 -20.62
N GLU A 23 -21.06 36.59 -19.42
CA GLU A 23 -22.34 36.79 -18.72
C GLU A 23 -22.15 36.93 -17.21
N ASN A 24 -22.92 37.85 -16.61
CA ASN A 24 -22.84 38.20 -15.19
C ASN A 24 -23.57 37.17 -14.33
N MET A 25 -23.04 36.83 -13.16
CA MET A 25 -23.84 36.25 -12.07
C MET A 25 -23.70 37.12 -10.83
N ARG A 26 -24.66 38.03 -10.65
CA ARG A 26 -24.89 38.75 -9.39
C ARG A 26 -25.53 37.78 -8.40
N PHE A 27 -25.04 37.77 -7.17
CA PHE A 27 -25.77 37.19 -6.06
C PHE A 27 -26.95 38.11 -5.71
N VAL A 28 -28.17 37.56 -5.76
CA VAL A 28 -29.37 38.20 -5.22
C VAL A 28 -29.71 37.47 -3.94
N TYR A 29 -29.69 38.19 -2.82
CA TYR A 29 -30.33 37.72 -1.59
C TYR A 29 -31.85 37.84 -1.77
N ALA A 30 -32.57 36.77 -1.45
CA ALA A 30 -34.03 36.75 -1.40
C ALA A 30 -34.46 36.58 0.07
N GLU A 31 -35.39 37.43 0.50
CA GLU A 31 -36.04 37.37 1.81
C GLU A 31 -37.00 36.17 1.88
N PRO A 32 -37.22 35.57 3.06
CA PRO A 32 -38.29 34.59 3.26
C PRO A 32 -39.63 35.29 3.57
N VAL A 33 -40.66 34.91 2.81
CA VAL A 33 -42.06 35.31 3.06
C VAL A 33 -42.67 34.46 4.19
N GLN A 34 -43.63 35.04 4.91
CA GLN A 34 -44.39 34.40 5.99
C GLN A 34 -45.34 33.28 5.50
N GLU A 35 -45.89 32.52 6.46
CA GLU A 35 -47.35 32.43 6.77
C GLU A 35 -47.91 31.01 6.96
N SER A 36 -49.09 30.97 7.62
CA SER A 36 -49.85 29.82 8.18
C SER A 36 -49.24 29.13 9.41
N GLU A 37 -49.80 29.22 10.62
CA GLU A 37 -51.14 28.78 11.12
C GLU A 37 -51.26 27.24 11.19
N GLN A 38 -51.85 26.57 12.18
CA GLN A 38 -52.57 26.87 13.45
C GLN A 38 -52.19 25.70 14.42
N GLY A 39 -52.46 25.64 15.72
CA GLY A 39 -53.36 26.32 16.65
C GLY A 39 -53.57 25.41 17.88
N ASP A 40 -54.49 25.76 18.78
CA ASP A 40 -54.88 25.04 20.02
C ASP A 40 -53.88 24.95 21.21
N ASN A 41 -54.30 25.13 22.48
CA ASN A 41 -55.41 25.92 23.03
C ASN A 41 -55.29 26.05 24.58
N ASN A 42 -55.93 27.09 25.16
CA ASN A 42 -56.30 27.25 26.59
C ASN A 42 -55.17 27.38 27.66
N SER A 43 -55.30 28.13 28.77
CA SER A 43 -56.44 28.90 29.34
C SER A 43 -55.98 30.00 30.31
N ALA A 44 -56.76 31.11 30.41
CA ALA A 44 -57.26 31.83 31.63
C ALA A 44 -56.28 32.29 32.74
N ASP A 45 -56.39 33.43 33.46
CA ASP A 45 -57.39 34.51 33.65
C ASP A 45 -56.62 35.83 34.01
N THR A 46 -56.92 37.06 33.52
CA THR A 46 -57.99 38.06 33.82
C THR A 46 -57.57 39.17 34.84
N ILE A 47 -58.11 40.40 34.69
CA ILE A 47 -58.04 41.63 35.55
C ILE A 47 -56.77 42.51 35.32
N GLU A 48 -56.80 43.69 34.66
CA GLU A 48 -57.39 45.02 35.00
C GLU A 48 -56.85 45.67 36.30
N GLN A 49 -56.70 46.98 36.50
CA GLN A 49 -56.72 48.19 35.66
C GLN A 49 -55.89 49.29 36.39
N THR A 50 -55.46 50.33 35.66
CA THR A 50 -55.15 51.72 36.09
C THR A 50 -54.71 52.06 37.53
N MET A 51 -53.69 52.93 37.65
CA MET A 51 -53.83 54.13 38.49
C MET A 51 -52.92 55.27 38.02
N ASP A 52 -53.43 56.49 38.13
CA ASP A 52 -52.78 57.78 37.81
C ASP A 52 -53.19 58.82 38.88
N SER A 53 -52.56 59.99 38.88
CA SER A 53 -52.88 61.24 39.60
C SER A 53 -52.30 61.50 41.03
N ILE A 54 -51.27 62.36 41.04
CA ILE A 54 -51.23 63.73 41.65
C ILE A 54 -51.44 63.92 43.18
N SER A 55 -50.41 64.47 43.87
CA SER A 55 -50.38 65.76 44.61
C SER A 55 -49.18 65.81 45.60
N ASP A 56 -48.22 66.75 45.51
CA ASP A 56 -48.18 68.19 45.94
C ASP A 56 -47.53 68.35 47.35
N PRO A 57 -46.88 69.48 47.76
CA PRO A 57 -45.51 69.40 48.28
C PRO A 57 -45.22 70.17 49.60
N LYS A 58 -44.02 69.95 50.14
CA LYS A 58 -43.14 70.91 50.86
C LYS A 58 -41.85 70.17 51.28
N GLN A 59 -40.66 70.62 50.89
CA GLN A 59 -39.85 71.64 51.58
C GLN A 59 -39.56 71.33 53.06
N SER A 60 -38.34 71.46 53.58
CA SER A 60 -37.00 71.61 52.98
C SER A 60 -36.00 71.80 54.12
N GLU A 61 -35.04 70.90 54.33
CA GLU A 61 -33.76 71.16 55.05
C GLU A 61 -32.92 69.87 55.18
N GLU A 62 -32.10 69.55 54.17
CA GLU A 62 -30.81 68.83 54.36
C GLU A 62 -29.88 68.80 53.12
N ILE A 63 -30.17 69.61 52.08
CA ILE A 63 -29.25 69.77 50.93
C ILE A 63 -28.03 70.61 51.35
N LYS A 64 -27.03 69.96 51.95
CA LYS A 64 -25.64 70.47 52.02
C LYS A 64 -24.53 69.46 52.37
N ASN A 65 -24.84 68.20 52.67
CA ASN A 65 -23.80 67.20 53.01
C ASN A 65 -23.60 66.04 52.01
N GLU A 66 -24.54 65.74 51.11
CA GLU A 66 -24.34 64.65 50.13
C GLU A 66 -23.39 65.02 48.98
N ASP A 67 -23.37 66.30 48.60
CA ASP A 67 -22.62 66.81 47.45
C ASP A 67 -21.08 66.84 47.66
N ASN A 68 -20.62 66.73 48.91
CA ASN A 68 -19.20 66.56 49.26
C ASN A 68 -18.79 65.09 49.39
N LEU A 69 -19.69 64.20 49.85
CA LEU A 69 -19.41 62.76 49.94
C LEU A 69 -19.34 62.10 48.55
N ALA A 70 -20.23 62.48 47.63
CA ALA A 70 -20.16 62.01 46.24
C ALA A 70 -18.86 62.47 45.54
N LYS A 71 -18.46 63.74 45.73
CA LYS A 71 -17.20 64.27 45.16
C LYS A 71 -15.95 63.68 45.80
N GLU A 72 -15.98 63.33 47.09
CA GLU A 72 -14.88 62.60 47.73
C GLU A 72 -14.73 61.17 47.20
N ASP A 73 -15.82 60.47 46.89
CA ASP A 73 -15.75 59.09 46.39
C ASP A 73 -15.36 59.05 44.90
N GLU A 74 -15.86 59.99 44.09
CA GLU A 74 -15.36 60.20 42.72
C GLU A 74 -13.87 60.58 42.70
N THR A 75 -13.43 61.52 43.55
CA THR A 75 -11.99 61.88 43.60
C THR A 75 -11.11 60.76 44.16
N LYS A 76 -11.55 59.97 45.14
CA LYS A 76 -10.82 58.77 45.59
C LYS A 76 -10.70 57.73 44.47
N THR A 77 -11.77 57.52 43.71
CA THR A 77 -11.77 56.61 42.54
C THR A 77 -10.79 57.11 41.49
N VAL A 78 -10.88 58.37 41.05
CA VAL A 78 -9.99 58.98 40.05
C VAL A 78 -8.52 59.03 40.51
N LEU A 79 -8.24 59.27 41.80
CA LEU A 79 -6.88 59.16 42.33
C LEU A 79 -6.36 57.71 42.30
N SER A 80 -7.21 56.73 42.58
CA SER A 80 -6.82 55.31 42.54
C SER A 80 -6.52 54.82 41.13
N GLU A 81 -7.36 55.19 40.15
CA GLU A 81 -7.14 54.89 38.72
C GLU A 81 -5.85 55.54 38.21
N LYS A 82 -5.61 56.81 38.59
CA LYS A 82 -4.38 57.53 38.21
C LYS A 82 -3.13 56.88 38.81
N ASN A 83 -3.15 56.54 40.10
CA ASN A 83 -2.01 55.88 40.76
C ASN A 83 -1.72 54.50 40.15
N ASN A 84 -2.76 53.70 39.87
CA ASN A 84 -2.61 52.39 39.23
C ASN A 84 -2.04 52.52 37.80
N LYS A 85 -2.42 53.57 37.06
CA LYS A 85 -1.84 53.85 35.74
C LYS A 85 -0.35 54.20 35.82
N GLU A 86 0.04 55.07 36.76
CA GLU A 86 1.45 55.41 36.99
C GLU A 86 2.27 54.17 37.45
N GLU A 87 1.69 53.29 38.27
CA GLU A 87 2.32 52.01 38.68
C GLU A 87 2.45 51.04 37.49
N MET A 88 1.44 50.94 36.62
CA MET A 88 1.48 50.09 35.43
C MET A 88 2.49 50.60 34.39
N GLU A 89 2.60 51.91 34.19
CA GLU A 89 3.62 52.52 33.32
C GLU A 89 5.05 52.28 33.86
N ALA A 90 5.25 52.38 35.18
CA ALA A 90 6.52 52.04 35.82
C ALA A 90 6.85 50.54 35.68
N LEU A 91 5.89 49.65 35.90
CA LEU A 91 6.03 48.20 35.70
C LEU A 91 6.41 47.86 34.25
N LEU A 92 5.71 48.47 33.27
CA LEU A 92 5.99 48.27 31.85
C LEU A 92 7.42 48.64 31.50
N LYS A 93 7.91 49.79 31.99
CA LYS A 93 9.28 50.25 31.75
C LYS A 93 10.32 49.26 32.28
N THR A 94 10.20 48.82 33.52
CA THR A 94 11.12 47.80 34.09
C THR A 94 11.05 46.48 33.31
N ALA A 95 9.85 46.04 32.93
CA ALA A 95 9.66 44.81 32.17
C ALA A 95 10.25 44.89 30.75
N GLN A 96 10.21 46.06 30.11
CA GLN A 96 10.86 46.30 28.80
C GLN A 96 12.39 46.25 28.91
N GLU A 97 12.97 46.77 30.00
CA GLU A 97 14.42 46.69 30.27
C GLU A 97 14.87 45.23 30.53
N GLU A 98 14.11 44.48 31.33
CA GLU A 98 14.34 43.04 31.56
C GLU A 98 14.26 42.23 30.24
N LEU A 99 13.21 42.45 29.45
CA LEU A 99 13.03 41.79 28.15
C LEU A 99 14.17 42.14 27.18
N SER A 100 14.58 43.40 27.12
CA SER A 100 15.73 43.84 26.29
C SER A 100 17.00 43.06 26.62
N ASN A 101 17.23 42.75 27.90
CA ASN A 101 18.38 41.96 28.33
C ASN A 101 18.26 40.47 27.95
N ILE A 102 17.05 39.89 27.97
CA ILE A 102 16.81 38.54 27.43
C ILE A 102 17.10 38.51 25.93
N LEU A 103 16.54 39.46 25.16
CA LEU A 103 16.65 39.52 23.69
C LEU A 103 18.09 39.78 23.20
N LYS A 104 18.93 40.49 23.98
CA LYS A 104 20.38 40.62 23.70
C LYS A 104 21.12 39.28 23.78
N SER A 105 20.64 38.33 24.59
CA SER A 105 21.30 37.04 24.81
C SER A 105 20.85 35.94 23.84
N LYS A 106 19.58 35.97 23.43
CA LYS A 106 18.96 34.94 22.59
C LYS A 106 17.68 35.44 21.93
N GLU A 107 17.35 34.81 20.80
CA GLU A 107 16.05 34.94 20.14
C GLU A 107 14.96 34.22 20.98
N VAL A 108 13.84 34.91 21.23
CA VAL A 108 12.66 34.37 21.90
C VAL A 108 11.58 34.08 20.87
N ARG A 109 11.02 32.87 20.91
CA ARG A 109 10.02 32.35 19.96
C ARG A 109 8.76 31.94 20.70
N GLY A 110 7.63 32.54 20.32
CA GLY A 110 6.29 32.07 20.67
C GLY A 110 5.72 31.19 19.55
N THR A 111 4.85 30.25 19.90
CA THR A 111 4.03 29.52 18.93
C THR A 111 2.58 29.97 19.09
N VAL A 112 1.92 30.35 18.00
CA VAL A 112 0.50 30.70 18.00
C VAL A 112 -0.33 29.48 18.43
N TYR A 113 -1.21 29.64 19.41
CA TYR A 113 -2.09 28.59 19.91
C TYR A 113 -3.41 29.19 20.43
N ASN A 114 -4.33 28.33 20.87
CA ASN A 114 -5.63 28.73 21.45
C ASN A 114 -6.55 29.49 20.45
N CYS A 115 -6.39 29.22 19.16
CA CYS A 115 -7.21 29.72 18.05
C CYS A 115 -7.05 28.80 16.83
N ASP A 116 -7.87 28.97 15.78
CA ASP A 116 -7.56 28.42 14.44
C ASP A 116 -6.62 29.36 13.66
N THR A 117 -6.86 30.66 13.81
CA THR A 117 -6.11 31.80 13.26
C THR A 117 -6.16 32.98 14.22
N TYR A 118 -5.19 33.89 14.14
CA TYR A 118 -5.15 35.15 14.90
C TYR A 118 -4.90 36.34 13.98
N GLU A 119 -5.55 37.48 14.25
CA GLU A 119 -5.40 38.73 13.51
C GLU A 119 -4.29 39.57 14.16
N ILE A 120 -3.18 39.77 13.45
CA ILE A 120 -2.05 40.56 13.94
C ILE A 120 -2.31 42.04 13.69
N ASN A 121 -2.25 42.84 14.75
CA ASN A 121 -2.69 44.23 14.74
C ASN A 121 -1.52 45.22 14.58
N GLU A 122 -1.79 46.40 14.03
CA GLU A 122 -0.82 47.49 13.85
C GLU A 122 -0.42 48.16 15.18
N ALA A 123 -1.33 48.18 16.16
CA ALA A 123 -1.09 48.58 17.54
C ALA A 123 -1.52 47.48 18.54
N ALA A 124 -1.16 47.65 19.82
CA ALA A 124 -1.54 46.78 20.94
C ALA A 124 -3.01 46.98 21.37
N ASP A 125 -3.93 46.92 20.41
CA ASP A 125 -5.35 47.24 20.55
C ASP A 125 -6.14 46.28 19.64
N PRO A 126 -7.19 45.60 20.12
CA PRO A 126 -7.95 44.63 19.34
C PRO A 126 -8.82 45.27 18.24
N SER A 127 -9.09 46.57 18.32
CA SER A 127 -9.80 47.36 17.31
C SER A 127 -8.88 48.01 16.27
N SER A 128 -7.56 47.91 16.47
CA SER A 128 -6.55 48.43 15.54
C SER A 128 -6.60 47.69 14.19
N LYS A 129 -6.06 48.35 13.16
CA LYS A 129 -5.97 47.81 11.81
C LYS A 129 -5.19 46.50 11.78
N VAL A 130 -5.81 45.45 11.23
CA VAL A 130 -5.18 44.16 11.00
C VAL A 130 -4.11 44.28 9.89
N ILE A 131 -2.89 43.87 10.19
CA ILE A 131 -1.76 43.80 9.26
C ILE A 131 -1.80 42.48 8.48
N SER A 132 -1.97 41.35 9.18
CA SER A 132 -2.15 40.04 8.54
C SER A 132 -2.83 39.04 9.47
N VAL A 133 -3.18 37.87 8.92
CA VAL A 133 -3.73 36.75 9.68
C VAL A 133 -2.70 35.63 9.71
N VAL A 134 -2.40 35.14 10.92
CA VAL A 134 -1.49 34.02 11.19
C VAL A 134 -2.27 32.77 11.61
N ALA A 135 -1.77 31.58 11.28
CA ALA A 135 -2.42 30.32 11.64
C ALA A 135 -1.88 29.75 12.96
N SER A 136 -2.71 28.99 13.69
CA SER A 136 -2.22 28.27 14.87
C SER A 136 -1.09 27.29 14.49
N GLY A 137 -0.08 27.21 15.35
CA GLY A 137 1.20 26.52 15.13
C GLY A 137 2.27 27.35 14.39
N GLN A 138 1.94 28.54 13.88
CA GLN A 138 2.94 29.44 13.30
C GLN A 138 3.92 29.92 14.40
N GLN A 139 5.22 29.97 14.06
CA GLN A 139 6.22 30.58 14.93
C GLN A 139 6.25 32.09 14.73
N ILE A 140 6.38 32.82 15.84
CA ILE A 140 6.46 34.27 15.90
C ILE A 140 7.59 34.67 16.87
N PHE A 141 8.32 35.73 16.54
CA PHE A 141 9.47 36.22 17.29
C PHE A 141 9.11 37.47 18.10
N ILE A 142 9.61 37.56 19.34
CA ILE A 142 9.28 38.67 20.24
C ILE A 142 10.30 39.81 20.09
N ASP A 143 9.81 41.01 19.78
CA ASP A 143 10.60 42.25 19.71
C ASP A 143 10.44 43.12 20.97
N GLY A 144 9.28 43.08 21.62
CA GLY A 144 8.95 43.95 22.75
C GLY A 144 7.61 43.60 23.40
N ILE A 145 7.20 44.42 24.37
CA ILE A 145 5.92 44.29 25.09
C ILE A 145 5.22 45.65 25.26
N GLN A 146 3.90 45.58 25.35
CA GLN A 146 3.00 46.66 25.76
C GLN A 146 2.00 46.10 26.77
N ILE A 147 1.48 46.94 27.65
CA ILE A 147 0.35 46.61 28.52
C ILE A 147 -0.76 47.62 28.21
N VAL A 148 -1.90 47.14 27.75
CA VAL A 148 -3.06 47.94 27.35
C VAL A 148 -4.29 47.31 27.97
N ASP A 149 -5.11 48.11 28.66
CA ASP A 149 -6.31 47.68 29.39
C ASP A 149 -6.07 46.48 30.33
N GLY A 150 -4.90 46.47 30.98
CA GLY A 150 -4.48 45.40 31.88
C GLY A 150 -4.12 44.07 31.20
N ALA A 151 -4.08 44.02 29.85
CA ALA A 151 -3.67 42.85 29.07
C ALA A 151 -2.23 42.99 28.56
N LEU A 152 -1.47 41.89 28.60
CA LEU A 152 -0.11 41.82 28.05
C LEU A 152 -0.16 41.56 26.54
N TRP A 153 0.43 42.49 25.78
CA TRP A 153 0.63 42.39 24.34
C TRP A 153 2.12 42.26 24.03
N TYR A 154 2.45 41.43 23.04
CA TYR A 154 3.79 41.34 22.49
C TYR A 154 3.88 42.12 21.19
N GLN A 155 4.88 42.99 21.08
CA GLN A 155 5.35 43.45 19.78
C GLN A 155 6.15 42.31 19.15
N VAL A 156 5.84 41.97 17.89
CA VAL A 156 6.38 40.78 17.24
C VAL A 156 6.85 41.03 15.83
N HIS A 157 7.73 40.14 15.35
CA HIS A 157 8.03 39.96 13.94
C HIS A 157 7.90 38.49 13.52
N TYR A 158 7.61 38.25 12.25
CA TYR A 158 7.46 36.92 11.65
C TYR A 158 7.59 37.02 10.14
N ALA A 159 7.60 35.87 9.45
CA ALA A 159 7.47 35.83 8.00
C ALA A 159 6.07 35.35 7.60
N GLN A 160 5.59 35.88 6.47
CA GLN A 160 4.41 35.40 5.76
C GLN A 160 4.67 35.55 4.26
N ASP A 161 4.50 34.47 3.48
CA ASP A 161 4.80 34.43 2.04
C ASP A 161 6.21 34.94 1.66
N GLY A 162 7.18 34.71 2.56
CA GLY A 162 8.57 35.16 2.41
C GLY A 162 8.80 36.65 2.69
N GLN A 163 7.78 37.41 3.08
CA GLN A 163 7.91 38.81 3.50
C GLN A 163 8.02 38.90 5.03
N PRO A 164 8.95 39.70 5.57
CA PRO A 164 8.99 40.00 7.00
C PRO A 164 7.87 40.98 7.36
N LEU A 165 7.05 40.61 8.34
CA LEU A 165 5.98 41.43 8.90
C LEU A 165 6.24 41.71 10.39
N LYS A 166 5.60 42.77 10.89
CA LYS A 166 5.58 43.14 12.31
C LYS A 166 4.17 43.54 12.74
N GLY A 167 3.89 43.44 14.02
CA GLY A 167 2.63 43.88 14.62
C GLY A 167 2.52 43.45 16.08
N TYR A 168 1.29 43.29 16.56
CA TYR A 168 0.98 42.95 17.95
C TYR A 168 0.08 41.72 18.10
N ILE A 169 0.32 40.94 19.15
CA ILE A 169 -0.45 39.75 19.53
C ILE A 169 -0.60 39.65 21.05
N LEU A 170 -1.79 39.25 21.50
CA LEU A 170 -2.10 39.02 22.91
C LEU A 170 -1.40 37.78 23.47
N ASP A 171 -0.93 37.88 24.71
CA ASP A 171 -0.23 36.82 25.44
C ASP A 171 -0.97 35.47 25.46
N ASN A 172 -2.31 35.49 25.61
CA ASN A 172 -3.13 34.27 25.72
C ASN A 172 -3.14 33.40 24.45
N TYR A 173 -2.61 33.92 23.33
CA TYR A 173 -2.50 33.22 22.05
C TYR A 173 -1.06 32.81 21.68
N LEU A 174 -0.09 33.01 22.58
CA LEU A 174 1.29 32.52 22.41
C LEU A 174 1.68 31.54 23.52
N ILE A 175 2.23 30.39 23.12
CA ILE A 175 2.90 29.45 24.03
C ILE A 175 4.42 29.50 23.85
N PHE A 176 5.13 29.48 24.97
CA PHE A 176 6.59 29.58 25.03
C PHE A 176 7.16 28.34 25.72
N VAL A 177 8.26 27.79 25.17
CA VAL A 177 8.99 26.64 25.75
C VAL A 177 10.23 27.10 26.53
N ASP A 178 10.72 28.31 26.26
CA ASP A 178 11.93 28.86 26.86
C ASP A 178 11.74 29.09 28.38
N THR A 179 12.60 28.48 29.20
CA THR A 179 12.48 28.50 30.66
C THR A 179 12.73 29.89 31.25
N ASP A 180 13.74 30.61 30.76
CA ASP A 180 14.10 31.92 31.31
C ASP A 180 13.01 32.96 30.97
N PHE A 181 12.51 32.93 29.73
CA PHE A 181 11.43 33.81 29.28
C PHE A 181 10.10 33.50 29.98
N ASN A 182 9.76 32.23 30.20
CA ASN A 182 8.57 31.86 30.96
C ASN A 182 8.64 32.35 32.42
N SER A 183 9.82 32.37 33.04
CA SER A 183 10.00 32.93 34.39
C SER A 183 9.67 34.42 34.41
N PHE A 184 10.27 35.20 33.49
CA PHE A 184 9.98 36.62 33.27
C PHE A 184 8.48 36.87 33.03
N ARG A 185 7.90 36.20 32.03
CA ARG A 185 6.49 36.29 31.65
C ARG A 185 5.55 36.04 32.82
N ASN A 186 5.77 34.96 33.58
CA ASN A 186 4.88 34.59 34.67
C ASN A 186 4.97 35.59 35.85
N GLN A 187 6.16 36.13 36.15
CA GLN A 187 6.32 37.20 37.14
C GLN A 187 5.63 38.50 36.69
N LEU A 188 5.77 38.87 35.41
CA LEU A 188 5.10 40.03 34.85
C LEU A 188 3.56 39.90 34.92
N LEU A 189 3.01 38.78 34.49
CA LEU A 189 1.57 38.50 34.56
C LEU A 189 1.03 38.53 36.00
N GLN A 190 1.81 38.06 36.99
CA GLN A 190 1.45 38.17 38.41
C GLN A 190 1.39 39.63 38.88
N LYS A 191 2.37 40.46 38.51
CA LYS A 191 2.40 41.90 38.85
C LYS A 191 1.25 42.66 38.18
N ILE A 192 1.01 42.44 36.88
CA ILE A 192 -0.15 43.02 36.15
C ILE A 192 -1.45 42.64 36.85
N LYS A 193 -1.62 41.37 37.21
CA LYS A 193 -2.83 40.89 37.91
C LYS A 193 -2.99 41.51 39.29
N ALA A 194 -1.90 41.78 40.02
CA ALA A 194 -1.97 42.44 41.32
C ALA A 194 -2.48 43.89 41.21
N ILE A 195 -1.97 44.66 40.24
CA ILE A 195 -2.42 46.04 39.98
C ILE A 195 -3.89 46.04 39.50
N ASN A 196 -4.25 45.19 38.54
CA ASN A 196 -5.64 45.11 38.06
C ASN A 196 -6.63 44.64 39.14
N LEU A 197 -6.21 43.82 40.12
CA LEU A 197 -7.05 43.40 41.24
C LEU A 197 -7.23 44.50 42.31
N ALA A 198 -6.37 45.52 42.33
CA ALA A 198 -6.60 46.72 43.14
C ALA A 198 -7.77 47.57 42.60
N GLU A 199 -8.19 47.35 41.35
CA GLU A 199 -9.16 48.19 40.65
C GLU A 199 -10.63 47.70 40.76
N VAL A 200 -10.91 46.45 41.16
CA VAL A 200 -12.26 45.87 41.00
C VAL A 200 -12.78 45.06 42.19
N LYS A 201 -13.76 45.65 42.90
CA LYS A 201 -14.73 44.99 43.79
C LYS A 201 -16.15 44.91 43.17
N VAL A 202 -16.26 44.87 41.84
CA VAL A 202 -17.55 44.85 41.10
C VAL A 202 -17.54 43.76 40.01
N GLN A 203 -18.70 43.18 39.72
CA GLN A 203 -18.86 42.05 38.79
C GLN A 203 -18.52 42.40 37.33
N GLY A 204 -18.00 41.43 36.56
CA GLY A 204 -18.20 41.40 35.10
C GLY A 204 -16.97 41.43 34.19
N ARG A 205 -15.73 41.56 34.69
CA ARG A 205 -14.53 41.52 33.83
C ARG A 205 -14.00 40.09 33.64
N ALA A 206 -13.62 39.76 32.41
CA ALA A 206 -13.06 38.44 32.06
C ALA A 206 -11.76 38.16 32.83
N SER A 207 -11.69 36.99 33.47
CA SER A 207 -10.62 36.65 34.40
C SER A 207 -9.25 36.51 33.72
N LEU A 208 -8.24 37.17 34.29
CA LEU A 208 -6.81 36.86 34.12
C LEU A 208 -6.47 35.51 34.79
N SER A 209 -7.10 34.44 34.33
CA SER A 209 -6.79 33.03 34.64
C SER A 209 -6.73 32.28 33.32
N SER A 210 -5.56 32.11 32.71
CA SER A 210 -4.56 31.08 33.09
C SER A 210 -5.17 29.67 33.10
N VAL A 211 -4.71 28.85 32.15
CA VAL A 211 -5.16 27.48 31.85
C VAL A 211 -6.46 27.44 31.03
N THR A 212 -6.31 27.55 29.70
CA THR A 212 -7.20 26.91 28.73
C THR A 212 -7.42 25.45 29.15
N ASN A 213 -8.67 25.04 29.38
CA ASN A 213 -8.93 23.66 29.80
C ASN A 213 -8.56 22.70 28.65
N PHE A 214 -8.22 21.46 28.97
CA PHE A 214 -7.83 20.49 27.94
C PHE A 214 -8.95 20.26 26.90
N ASP A 215 -10.23 20.32 27.29
CA ASP A 215 -11.33 20.24 26.33
C ASP A 215 -11.42 21.46 25.38
N ASP A 216 -10.98 22.66 25.80
CA ASP A 216 -10.90 23.85 24.94
C ASP A 216 -9.76 23.69 23.92
N ILE A 217 -8.57 23.24 24.38
CA ILE A 217 -7.46 22.86 23.47
C ILE A 217 -7.91 21.80 22.46
N LEU A 218 -8.77 20.88 22.89
CA LEU A 218 -9.27 19.80 22.06
C LEU A 218 -10.23 20.27 20.96
N ALA A 219 -10.92 21.40 21.16
CA ALA A 219 -11.85 21.97 20.17
C ALA A 219 -11.14 22.36 18.86
N TYR A 220 -9.89 22.84 18.93
CA TYR A 220 -9.06 23.16 17.75
C TYR A 220 -8.54 21.94 16.99
N PHE A 221 -8.73 20.73 17.52
CA PHE A 221 -8.41 19.49 16.82
C PHE A 221 -9.64 18.86 16.17
N PRO A 222 -9.55 18.34 14.93
CA PRO A 222 -10.63 17.55 14.35
C PRO A 222 -10.95 16.33 15.22
N THR A 223 -12.22 16.00 15.40
CA THR A 223 -12.71 14.93 16.30
C THR A 223 -12.00 13.59 16.16
N SER A 224 -11.51 13.24 14.96
CA SER A 224 -10.71 12.03 14.72
C SER A 224 -9.35 11.97 15.45
N TYR A 225 -8.87 13.08 16.03
CA TYR A 225 -7.68 13.16 16.88
C TYR A 225 -8.01 12.94 18.36
N HIS A 226 -9.24 13.25 18.78
CA HIS A 226 -9.63 13.36 20.19
C HIS A 226 -9.35 12.11 21.04
N PRO A 227 -9.61 10.86 20.58
CA PRO A 227 -9.36 9.67 21.41
C PRO A 227 -7.88 9.46 21.75
N TYR A 228 -6.98 9.89 20.86
CA TYR A 228 -5.54 9.77 21.06
C TYR A 228 -5.03 10.84 22.03
N LEU A 229 -5.48 12.09 21.86
CA LEU A 229 -5.10 13.22 22.71
C LEU A 229 -5.65 13.05 24.13
N LYS A 230 -6.93 12.68 24.30
CA LYS A 230 -7.51 12.35 25.61
C LYS A 230 -6.69 11.30 26.35
N LYS A 231 -6.28 10.21 25.67
CA LYS A 231 -5.43 9.19 26.27
C LYS A 231 -4.05 9.72 26.70
N LEU A 232 -3.39 10.52 25.85
CA LEU A 232 -2.09 11.10 26.17
C LEU A 232 -2.15 12.07 27.35
N HIS A 233 -3.14 12.97 27.36
CA HIS A 233 -3.32 13.92 28.45
C HIS A 233 -3.65 13.23 29.78
N SER A 234 -4.48 12.17 29.78
CA SER A 234 -4.73 11.37 30.98
C SER A 234 -3.49 10.67 31.54
N ALA A 235 -2.53 10.28 30.69
CA ALA A 235 -1.26 9.70 31.12
C ALA A 235 -0.24 10.77 31.53
N HIS A 236 -0.31 11.95 30.92
CA HIS A 236 0.65 13.03 31.08
C HIS A 236 -0.05 14.41 31.14
N PRO A 237 -0.64 14.80 32.30
CA PRO A 237 -1.44 16.02 32.41
C PRO A 237 -0.68 17.33 32.13
N ASN A 238 0.64 17.32 32.33
CA ASN A 238 1.51 18.48 32.11
C ASN A 238 1.83 18.74 30.63
N TRP A 239 1.43 17.86 29.71
CA TRP A 239 1.73 17.99 28.28
C TRP A 239 0.71 18.91 27.58
N THR A 240 1.21 19.89 26.83
CA THR A 240 0.39 20.79 26.02
C THR A 240 0.42 20.38 24.55
N PHE A 241 -0.75 20.39 23.91
CA PHE A 241 -0.93 20.05 22.50
C PHE A 241 -1.35 21.30 21.72
N VAL A 242 -0.64 21.60 20.63
CA VAL A 242 -0.95 22.73 19.74
C VAL A 242 -1.40 22.18 18.39
N ALA A 243 -2.61 22.53 17.96
CA ALA A 243 -3.10 22.21 16.63
C ALA A 243 -2.42 23.14 15.61
N GLN A 244 -1.48 22.61 14.82
CA GLN A 244 -0.89 23.37 13.73
C GLN A 244 -1.83 23.32 12.52
N ASN A 245 -2.57 24.39 12.30
CA ASN A 245 -3.47 24.53 11.17
C ASN A 245 -2.66 24.78 9.90
N THR A 246 -2.25 23.71 9.21
CA THR A 246 -1.42 23.83 8.00
C THR A 246 -2.14 24.54 6.86
N GLY A 247 -3.47 24.59 6.86
CA GLY A 247 -4.27 25.07 5.74
C GLY A 247 -4.25 24.18 4.49
N LEU A 248 -3.41 23.13 4.44
CA LEU A 248 -3.13 22.31 3.26
C LEU A 248 -4.12 21.15 3.07
N ASP A 249 -4.50 20.88 1.82
CA ASP A 249 -5.31 19.71 1.45
C ASP A 249 -4.50 18.40 1.46
N TRP A 250 -5.00 17.39 2.15
CA TRP A 250 -4.35 16.08 2.30
C TRP A 250 -4.08 15.35 0.97
N GLY A 251 -4.96 15.48 -0.03
CA GLY A 251 -4.74 14.88 -1.36
C GLY A 251 -3.57 15.53 -2.09
N THR A 252 -3.47 16.85 -1.97
CA THR A 252 -2.43 17.71 -2.55
C THR A 252 -1.09 17.49 -1.88
N VAL A 253 -1.04 17.48 -0.54
CA VAL A 253 0.16 17.18 0.26
C VAL A 253 0.75 15.81 -0.13
N ILE A 254 -0.08 14.76 -0.14
CA ILE A 254 0.36 13.41 -0.51
C ILE A 254 0.83 13.33 -1.97
N SER A 255 0.27 14.15 -2.86
CA SER A 255 0.70 14.19 -4.27
C SER A 255 2.08 14.83 -4.43
N ASN A 256 2.35 15.92 -3.71
CA ASN A 256 3.68 16.53 -3.63
C ASN A 256 4.71 15.58 -3.01
N GLU A 257 4.35 14.88 -1.94
CA GLU A 257 5.24 13.93 -1.26
C GLU A 257 5.55 12.64 -2.05
N MET A 258 4.87 12.42 -3.17
CA MET A 258 5.20 11.39 -4.15
C MET A 258 6.17 11.85 -5.25
N TYR A 259 6.82 13.02 -5.08
CA TYR A 259 7.92 13.46 -5.94
C TYR A 259 9.07 12.43 -5.95
N PRO A 260 9.72 12.18 -7.11
CA PRO A 260 10.82 11.22 -7.21
C PRO A 260 11.95 11.47 -6.20
N SER A 261 12.37 10.41 -5.52
CA SER A 261 13.44 10.36 -4.52
C SER A 261 13.22 11.19 -3.25
N ARG A 262 12.08 11.88 -3.07
CA ARG A 262 11.78 12.62 -1.84
C ARG A 262 11.56 11.72 -0.63
N ASN A 263 10.70 10.71 -0.78
CA ASN A 263 10.42 9.74 0.28
C ASN A 263 10.97 8.35 -0.09
N LEU A 264 11.99 7.93 0.65
CA LEU A 264 12.75 6.70 0.46
C LEU A 264 12.59 5.74 1.64
N ILE A 265 12.75 4.45 1.35
CA ILE A 265 12.70 3.37 2.34
C ILE A 265 13.69 2.25 1.96
N ASP A 266 14.25 1.51 2.94
CA ASP A 266 15.17 0.39 2.68
C ASP A 266 14.43 -0.70 1.87
N ASN A 267 15.02 -1.17 0.78
CA ASN A 267 14.46 -2.21 -0.09
C ASN A 267 14.25 -3.59 0.60
N LYS A 268 14.83 -3.83 1.79
CA LYS A 268 14.49 -4.99 2.63
C LYS A 268 13.03 -4.96 3.11
N ASN A 269 12.43 -3.78 3.19
CA ASN A 269 11.03 -3.62 3.57
C ASN A 269 10.06 -4.34 2.62
N ILE A 270 8.87 -4.62 3.13
CA ILE A 270 7.84 -5.40 2.43
C ILE A 270 7.34 -4.71 1.16
N ALA A 271 6.77 -5.50 0.25
CA ALA A 271 6.41 -5.04 -1.10
C ALA A 271 5.45 -3.84 -1.10
N SER A 272 4.52 -3.80 -0.16
CA SER A 272 3.51 -2.73 -0.04
C SER A 272 4.06 -1.38 0.45
N TRP A 273 5.30 -1.33 0.95
CA TRP A 273 5.96 -0.09 1.36
C TRP A 273 6.71 0.59 0.21
N LYS A 274 6.83 -0.07 -0.94
CA LYS A 274 7.71 0.35 -2.03
C LYS A 274 6.89 0.65 -3.27
N SER A 275 7.16 1.76 -3.95
CA SER A 275 6.43 2.18 -5.15
C SER A 275 6.40 1.08 -6.21
N LEU A 276 5.24 0.87 -6.83
CA LEU A 276 5.06 -0.06 -7.96
C LEU A 276 4.88 0.68 -9.31
N ALA A 277 5.10 2.00 -9.32
CA ALA A 277 5.11 2.80 -10.55
C ALA A 277 6.21 2.31 -11.50
N SER A 278 6.01 2.50 -12.81
CA SER A 278 6.93 2.02 -13.86
C SER A 278 8.36 2.56 -13.71
N ARG A 279 8.50 3.79 -13.21
CA ARG A 279 9.78 4.47 -12.90
C ARG A 279 10.52 3.92 -11.67
N ASP A 280 9.83 3.17 -10.81
CA ASP A 280 10.35 2.69 -9.52
C ASP A 280 10.42 1.16 -9.43
N TYR A 281 9.64 0.44 -10.24
CA TYR A 281 9.55 -1.02 -10.22
C TYR A 281 9.58 -1.65 -11.61
N ASN A 282 10.65 -2.40 -11.88
CA ASN A 282 10.81 -3.15 -13.11
C ASN A 282 10.01 -4.46 -13.05
N GLN A 283 8.77 -4.44 -13.53
CA GLN A 283 7.89 -5.61 -13.56
C GLN A 283 8.51 -6.82 -14.31
N ARG A 284 9.38 -6.61 -15.31
CA ARG A 284 10.03 -7.70 -16.06
C ARG A 284 11.00 -8.48 -15.19
N THR A 285 11.86 -7.80 -14.42
CA THR A 285 12.83 -8.44 -13.52
C THR A 285 12.23 -8.81 -12.16
N GLY A 286 11.25 -8.04 -11.71
CA GLY A 286 10.70 -8.11 -10.35
C GLY A 286 11.52 -7.33 -9.32
N LYS A 287 12.37 -6.39 -9.75
CA LYS A 287 13.24 -5.57 -8.90
C LYS A 287 12.76 -4.12 -8.83
N TRP A 288 12.91 -3.49 -7.67
CA TRP A 288 12.81 -2.05 -7.50
C TRP A 288 14.08 -1.33 -7.99
N VAL A 289 13.92 -0.06 -8.36
CA VAL A 289 15.00 0.84 -8.78
C VAL A 289 15.59 1.50 -7.53
N ILE A 290 16.89 1.30 -7.30
CA ILE A 290 17.63 2.00 -6.24
C ILE A 290 17.69 3.50 -6.59
N LYS A 291 17.42 4.34 -5.59
CA LYS A 291 17.36 5.81 -5.70
C LYS A 291 18.52 6.50 -4.99
N SER A 292 18.98 5.91 -3.88
CA SER A 292 20.17 6.33 -3.14
C SER A 292 20.86 5.07 -2.63
N ASP A 293 22.20 5.08 -2.61
CA ASP A 293 22.98 3.88 -2.36
C ASP A 293 23.01 3.48 -0.87
N PRO A 294 23.14 2.18 -0.56
CA PRO A 294 23.23 1.06 -1.51
C PRO A 294 21.88 0.35 -1.74
N TYR A 295 20.83 0.71 -0.98
CA TYR A 295 19.56 -0.05 -0.93
C TYR A 295 18.28 0.78 -0.89
N TRP A 296 18.32 2.11 -0.96
CA TRP A 296 17.13 2.94 -0.78
C TRP A 296 16.27 2.99 -2.05
N VAL A 297 14.95 2.89 -1.90
CA VAL A 297 13.99 2.89 -3.00
C VAL A 297 12.79 3.80 -2.69
N GLN A 298 12.09 4.27 -3.73
CA GLN A 298 10.90 5.11 -3.57
C GLN A 298 9.84 4.42 -2.70
N ALA A 299 9.38 5.11 -1.66
CA ALA A 299 8.26 4.70 -0.84
C ALA A 299 6.94 4.64 -1.64
N SER A 300 6.01 3.78 -1.23
CA SER A 300 4.66 3.76 -1.81
C SER A 300 3.78 4.86 -1.21
N THR A 301 2.79 5.34 -1.96
CA THR A 301 1.79 6.31 -1.46
C THR A 301 1.07 5.81 -0.20
N ALA A 302 0.88 4.49 -0.04
CA ALA A 302 0.24 3.93 1.14
C ALA A 302 1.11 4.01 2.40
N ILE A 303 2.44 3.86 2.29
CA ILE A 303 3.33 4.01 3.45
C ILE A 303 3.64 5.49 3.74
N VAL A 304 3.69 6.35 2.71
CA VAL A 304 3.77 7.81 2.88
C VAL A 304 2.55 8.32 3.65
N LYS A 305 1.32 7.94 3.23
CA LYS A 305 0.09 8.25 3.99
C LYS A 305 0.15 7.80 5.46
N TYR A 306 0.67 6.61 5.75
CA TYR A 306 0.83 6.15 7.13
C TYR A 306 1.79 7.06 7.93
N TYR A 307 2.94 7.43 7.36
CA TYR A 307 3.97 8.23 8.03
C TYR A 307 3.66 9.72 8.14
N MET A 308 2.75 10.24 7.30
CA MET A 308 2.29 11.64 7.34
C MET A 308 1.02 11.86 8.14
N ASP A 309 0.32 10.81 8.57
CA ASP A 309 -0.95 10.95 9.29
C ASP A 309 -0.63 11.02 10.79
N PRO A 310 -0.72 12.21 11.44
CA PRO A 310 -0.15 12.40 12.78
C PRO A 310 -0.80 11.49 13.82
N ARG A 311 -2.08 11.16 13.63
CA ARG A 311 -2.88 10.24 14.46
C ARG A 311 -2.26 8.85 14.61
N ASN A 312 -1.46 8.38 13.63
CA ASN A 312 -0.70 7.12 13.76
C ASN A 312 0.40 7.17 14.83
N PHE A 313 0.77 8.37 15.29
CA PHE A 313 1.89 8.63 16.18
C PHE A 313 1.50 9.37 17.46
N LEU A 314 0.22 9.70 17.66
CA LEU A 314 -0.32 10.20 18.92
C LEU A 314 -0.41 9.06 19.95
N ASN A 315 0.76 8.69 20.45
CA ASN A 315 1.01 7.72 21.51
C ASN A 315 2.36 8.06 22.17
N GLU A 316 2.59 7.55 23.38
CA GLU A 316 3.73 7.89 24.25
C GLU A 316 5.10 7.73 23.58
N THR A 317 5.21 6.98 22.47
CA THR A 317 6.46 6.81 21.69
C THR A 317 6.54 7.69 20.45
N GLY A 318 5.44 7.90 19.74
CA GLY A 318 5.43 8.63 18.47
C GLY A 318 5.27 10.14 18.63
N ILE A 319 4.84 10.62 19.80
CA ILE A 319 4.46 12.02 20.06
C ILE A 319 5.65 12.98 19.99
N TYR A 320 6.85 12.55 20.41
CA TYR A 320 8.05 13.39 20.42
C TYR A 320 8.52 13.85 19.04
N GLN A 321 8.03 13.27 17.94
CA GLN A 321 8.30 13.85 16.62
C GLN A 321 7.64 15.23 16.39
N PHE A 322 6.65 15.57 17.23
CA PHE A 322 5.91 16.84 17.24
C PHE A 322 6.41 17.80 18.34
N GLU A 323 7.39 17.39 19.15
CA GLU A 323 7.94 18.23 20.23
C GLU A 323 8.68 19.44 19.64
N LEU A 324 8.42 20.63 20.19
CA LEU A 324 9.13 21.87 19.83
C LEU A 324 10.60 21.79 20.26
N GLN A 325 11.52 21.96 19.31
CA GLN A 325 12.96 21.77 19.49
C GLN A 325 13.69 23.02 20.04
N THR A 326 13.07 23.76 20.95
CA THR A 326 13.65 24.90 21.68
C THR A 326 14.46 24.39 22.89
N PHE A 327 15.45 25.17 23.37
CA PHE A 327 16.15 24.80 24.61
C PHE A 327 15.23 24.97 25.83
N ASN A 328 15.34 24.06 26.79
CA ASN A 328 14.61 24.13 28.07
C ASN A 328 15.40 23.38 29.15
N SER A 329 15.80 24.07 30.21
CA SER A 329 16.68 23.52 31.25
C SER A 329 16.00 22.55 32.22
N ASN A 330 14.67 22.44 32.20
CA ASN A 330 13.92 21.56 33.11
C ASN A 330 14.00 20.09 32.69
N TYR A 331 14.25 19.81 31.40
CA TYR A 331 14.31 18.46 30.86
C TYR A 331 15.46 18.19 29.88
N HIS A 332 16.07 19.22 29.28
CA HIS A 332 17.33 19.05 28.57
C HIS A 332 18.50 19.04 29.56
N THR A 333 19.06 17.86 29.80
CA THR A 333 20.24 17.64 30.65
C THR A 333 21.38 16.96 29.88
N GLN A 334 22.61 17.06 30.43
CA GLN A 334 23.78 16.36 29.88
C GLN A 334 23.56 14.84 29.81
N ALA A 335 22.94 14.23 30.82
CA ALA A 335 22.67 12.79 30.87
C ALA A 335 21.75 12.33 29.74
N GLY A 336 20.77 13.14 29.33
CA GLY A 336 19.93 12.81 28.17
C GLY A 336 20.67 12.93 26.85
N VAL A 337 21.63 13.87 26.72
CA VAL A 337 22.55 13.87 25.57
C VAL A 337 23.41 12.61 25.56
N GLU A 338 23.95 12.19 26.71
CA GLU A 338 24.74 10.97 26.85
C GLU A 338 23.94 9.72 26.47
N SER A 339 22.66 9.66 26.84
CA SER A 339 21.73 8.60 26.41
C SER A 339 21.57 8.53 24.88
N ILE A 340 21.49 9.68 24.19
CA ILE A 340 21.42 9.77 22.72
C ILE A 340 22.76 9.41 22.04
N LEU A 341 23.89 9.79 22.64
CA LEU A 341 25.23 9.52 22.14
C LEU A 341 25.72 8.09 22.43
N LYS A 342 25.01 7.32 23.24
CA LYS A 342 25.35 5.94 23.62
C LYS A 342 25.53 5.02 22.40
N GLY A 343 26.60 4.24 22.40
CA GLY A 343 26.99 3.36 21.29
C GLY A 343 27.55 4.11 20.08
N THR A 344 28.01 5.36 20.23
CA THR A 344 28.65 6.15 19.16
C THR A 344 30.08 6.54 19.53
N PHE A 345 30.88 6.94 18.53
CA PHE A 345 32.23 7.51 18.72
C PHE A 345 32.27 8.78 19.58
N MET A 346 31.11 9.38 19.89
CA MET A 346 30.98 10.55 20.75
C MET A 346 30.71 10.18 22.22
N GLU A 347 30.38 8.91 22.53
CA GLU A 347 30.12 8.42 23.88
C GLU A 347 31.37 8.61 24.76
N ASN A 348 31.23 9.39 25.84
CA ASN A 348 32.30 9.78 26.77
C ASN A 348 33.53 10.48 26.12
N ALA A 349 33.52 10.71 24.81
CA ALA A 349 34.62 11.29 24.07
C ALA A 349 34.71 12.81 24.28
N LYS A 350 35.93 13.33 24.21
CA LYS A 350 36.22 14.77 24.35
C LYS A 350 36.26 15.45 22.99
N VAL A 351 35.50 16.55 22.83
CA VAL A 351 35.52 17.38 21.62
C VAL A 351 36.72 18.34 21.60
N LYS A 352 37.20 18.71 22.80
CA LYS A 352 38.45 19.44 23.07
C LYS A 352 38.91 19.13 24.49
N SER A 353 40.09 19.60 24.89
CA SER A 353 40.55 19.46 26.28
C SER A 353 39.50 19.98 27.27
N GLY A 354 39.24 19.21 28.33
CA GLY A 354 38.27 19.54 29.37
C GLY A 354 36.77 19.48 28.99
N MET A 355 36.37 19.07 27.77
CA MET A 355 34.96 19.12 27.36
C MET A 355 34.52 17.88 26.55
N THR A 356 33.49 17.19 27.01
CA THR A 356 32.84 16.07 26.29
C THR A 356 31.94 16.56 25.15
N TYR A 357 31.57 15.67 24.22
CA TYR A 357 30.53 15.98 23.22
C TYR A 357 29.20 16.34 23.88
N ALA A 358 28.79 15.64 24.94
CA ALA A 358 27.55 15.92 25.65
C ALA A 358 27.53 17.34 26.26
N GLN A 359 28.62 17.73 26.94
CA GLN A 359 28.82 19.08 27.46
C GLN A 359 28.81 20.14 26.34
N ALA A 360 29.41 19.82 25.19
CA ALA A 360 29.41 20.72 24.05
C ALA A 360 28.00 20.94 23.48
N PHE A 361 27.22 19.87 23.22
CA PHE A 361 25.84 20.01 22.75
C PHE A 361 24.96 20.77 23.75
N MET A 362 25.08 20.49 25.05
CA MET A 362 24.38 21.24 26.10
C MET A 362 24.69 22.73 26.07
N LYS A 363 25.99 23.10 26.00
CA LYS A 363 26.41 24.50 25.90
C LYS A 363 25.88 25.15 24.63
N ILE A 364 26.08 24.52 23.48
CA ILE A 364 25.67 25.05 22.17
C ILE A 364 24.15 25.24 22.15
N GLY A 365 23.38 24.24 22.57
CA GLY A 365 21.91 24.29 22.59
C GLY A 365 21.36 25.43 23.45
N LYS A 366 21.92 25.65 24.65
CA LYS A 366 21.57 26.82 25.47
C LYS A 366 21.90 28.15 24.78
N GLU A 367 23.10 28.25 24.18
CA GLU A 367 23.59 29.49 23.57
C GLU A 367 22.81 29.89 22.30
N ILE A 368 22.24 28.92 21.56
CA ILE A 368 21.50 29.19 20.31
C ILE A 368 19.98 28.95 20.44
N ASN A 369 19.50 28.71 21.65
CA ASN A 369 18.11 28.39 22.00
C ASN A 369 17.50 27.22 21.19
N VAL A 370 18.21 26.09 21.11
CA VAL A 370 17.79 24.88 20.38
C VAL A 370 18.02 23.63 21.24
N SER A 371 17.15 22.63 21.10
CA SER A 371 17.27 21.34 21.77
C SER A 371 18.65 20.70 21.52
N PRO A 372 19.46 20.42 22.55
CA PRO A 372 20.71 19.69 22.41
C PRO A 372 20.49 18.25 21.95
N TYR A 373 19.27 17.72 22.07
CA TYR A 373 18.90 16.35 21.69
C TYR A 373 18.72 16.25 20.17
N LEU A 374 18.08 17.25 19.56
CA LEU A 374 18.11 17.45 18.11
C LEU A 374 19.54 17.53 17.59
N LEU A 375 20.38 18.41 18.17
CA LEU A 375 21.74 18.65 17.69
C LEU A 375 22.59 17.37 17.77
N ALA A 376 22.57 16.68 18.90
CA ALA A 376 23.29 15.42 19.10
C ALA A 376 22.81 14.31 18.14
N SER A 377 21.49 14.16 17.96
CA SER A 377 20.95 13.11 17.09
C SER A 377 21.20 13.40 15.60
N ARG A 378 21.19 14.68 15.18
CA ARG A 378 21.60 15.09 13.83
C ARG A 378 23.04 14.69 13.53
N VAL A 379 23.99 14.95 14.44
CA VAL A 379 25.38 14.50 14.24
C VAL A 379 25.49 12.97 14.20
N ARG A 380 24.75 12.25 15.06
CA ARG A 380 24.67 10.78 15.04
C ARG A 380 24.09 10.23 13.74
N GLN A 381 23.11 10.92 13.14
CA GLN A 381 22.53 10.60 11.84
C GLN A 381 23.53 10.83 10.70
N GLU A 382 24.20 11.98 10.68
CA GLU A 382 25.09 12.42 9.60
C GLU A 382 26.47 11.73 9.59
N GLN A 383 26.98 11.33 10.76
CA GLN A 383 28.31 10.71 10.91
C GLN A 383 28.24 9.22 11.28
N GLY A 384 27.04 8.70 11.56
CA GLY A 384 26.81 7.33 12.03
C GLY A 384 27.42 7.05 13.41
N THR A 385 27.33 5.79 13.85
CA THR A 385 27.88 5.38 15.16
C THR A 385 29.41 5.36 15.18
N GLN A 386 30.06 5.15 14.04
CA GLN A 386 31.53 4.98 13.98
C GLN A 386 32.30 6.29 13.76
N GLY A 387 31.65 7.36 13.29
CA GLY A 387 32.32 8.65 13.02
C GLY A 387 33.42 8.59 11.96
N SER A 388 33.38 7.60 11.06
CA SER A 388 34.46 7.29 10.12
C SER A 388 34.43 8.15 8.84
N SER A 389 33.76 9.30 8.84
CA SER A 389 33.68 10.18 7.68
C SER A 389 34.89 11.10 7.62
N ASP A 390 35.50 11.23 6.43
CA ASP A 390 36.64 12.10 6.18
C ASP A 390 36.35 13.57 6.55
N LEU A 391 35.07 13.99 6.40
CA LEU A 391 34.53 15.28 6.82
C LEU A 391 34.77 15.61 8.31
N ILE A 392 34.95 14.61 9.18
CA ILE A 392 35.27 14.80 10.61
C ILE A 392 36.61 14.17 11.04
N SER A 393 37.43 13.77 10.07
CA SER A 393 38.76 13.20 10.32
C SER A 393 39.75 14.26 10.83
N GLY A 394 39.71 15.47 10.27
CA GLY A 394 40.74 16.52 10.42
C GLY A 394 42.05 16.21 9.69
N LYS A 395 42.08 15.20 8.80
CA LYS A 395 43.30 14.65 8.16
C LYS A 395 43.30 14.72 6.62
N VAL A 396 42.31 15.37 6.01
CA VAL A 396 42.21 15.46 4.54
C VAL A 396 43.22 16.50 4.02
N PRO A 397 44.08 16.16 3.05
CA PRO A 397 45.08 17.09 2.52
C PRO A 397 44.50 18.43 2.05
N GLY A 398 45.09 19.55 2.50
CA GLY A 398 44.65 20.92 2.22
C GLY A 398 43.52 21.45 3.12
N TYR A 399 42.94 20.59 3.96
CA TYR A 399 41.86 20.86 4.90
C TYR A 399 42.15 20.27 6.29
N GLU A 400 43.42 20.07 6.63
CA GLU A 400 43.87 19.59 7.92
C GLU A 400 43.35 20.47 9.06
N GLY A 401 42.85 19.84 10.13
CA GLY A 401 42.25 20.55 11.26
C GLY A 401 40.85 21.14 11.01
N TYR A 402 40.27 21.03 9.82
CA TYR A 402 38.87 21.40 9.56
C TYR A 402 37.91 20.21 9.70
N TYR A 403 36.68 20.51 10.11
CA TYR A 403 35.66 19.50 10.41
C TYR A 403 34.27 19.96 9.96
N ASN A 404 33.39 19.04 9.55
CA ASN A 404 31.99 19.28 9.21
C ASN A 404 31.10 18.14 9.73
N TYR A 405 30.54 18.28 10.94
CA TYR A 405 29.73 17.24 11.58
C TYR A 405 28.31 17.10 11.04
N TYR A 406 27.80 18.12 10.34
CA TYR A 406 26.42 18.19 9.86
C TYR A 406 26.31 18.05 8.33
N ASN A 407 27.40 17.66 7.66
CA ASN A 407 27.50 17.50 6.20
C ASN A 407 27.03 18.75 5.40
N ILE A 408 27.21 19.95 5.96
CA ILE A 408 26.74 21.21 5.36
C ILE A 408 27.53 21.51 4.08
N GLU A 409 26.84 21.85 2.99
CA GLU A 409 27.38 21.99 1.63
C GLU A 409 28.19 20.78 1.12
N ALA A 410 28.02 19.58 1.70
CA ALA A 410 28.71 18.37 1.28
C ALA A 410 28.00 17.69 0.08
N TYR A 411 28.02 18.35 -1.09
CA TYR A 411 27.42 17.85 -2.33
C TYR A 411 28.47 17.47 -3.39
N GLY A 412 28.14 16.55 -4.29
CA GLY A 412 29.02 16.11 -5.37
C GLY A 412 28.48 14.89 -6.13
N GLN A 413 29.10 14.54 -7.26
CA GLN A 413 28.82 13.31 -8.01
C GLN A 413 29.69 12.14 -7.53
N THR A 414 30.82 12.43 -6.89
CA THR A 414 31.77 11.48 -6.32
C THR A 414 31.93 11.70 -4.82
N ARG A 415 32.39 10.67 -4.10
CA ARG A 415 32.72 10.78 -2.67
C ARG A 415 33.80 11.83 -2.39
N ALA A 416 34.76 11.99 -3.31
CA ALA A 416 35.81 13.00 -3.19
C ALA A 416 35.23 14.43 -3.24
N GLU A 417 34.40 14.75 -4.24
CA GLU A 417 33.74 16.06 -4.36
C GLU A 417 32.87 16.39 -3.14
N ILE A 418 32.13 15.40 -2.61
CA ILE A 418 31.30 15.54 -1.40
C ILE A 418 32.16 15.94 -0.19
N ILE A 419 33.31 15.28 0.01
CA ILE A 419 34.24 15.59 1.10
C ILE A 419 34.86 16.97 0.89
N GLU A 420 35.32 17.25 -0.34
CA GLU A 420 36.03 18.49 -0.67
C GLU A 420 35.11 19.71 -0.51
N ASN A 421 33.87 19.67 -1.00
CA ASN A 421 32.92 20.77 -0.87
C ASN A 421 32.50 21.00 0.59
N GLY A 422 32.26 19.91 1.35
CA GLY A 422 31.97 20.01 2.78
C GLY A 422 33.14 20.52 3.63
N LEU A 423 34.40 20.34 3.18
CA LEU A 423 35.58 20.90 3.86
C LEU A 423 35.97 22.30 3.37
N LYS A 424 35.68 22.67 2.11
CA LYS A 424 35.69 24.06 1.63
C LYS A 424 34.77 24.93 2.47
N GLU A 425 33.56 24.43 2.74
CA GLU A 425 32.59 25.04 3.64
C GLU A 425 33.17 25.24 5.04
N ALA A 426 33.65 24.15 5.66
CA ALA A 426 34.28 24.21 6.98
C ALA A 426 35.45 25.19 7.05
N LYS A 427 36.24 25.32 5.98
CA LYS A 427 37.36 26.25 5.87
C LYS A 427 36.91 27.70 5.77
N ARG A 428 35.90 27.99 4.94
CA ARG A 428 35.32 29.34 4.79
C ARG A 428 34.66 29.84 6.08
N GLU A 429 33.99 28.93 6.81
CA GLU A 429 33.30 29.24 8.07
C GLU A 429 34.22 29.16 9.32
N GLY A 430 35.52 28.93 9.14
CA GLY A 430 36.51 28.93 10.23
C GLY A 430 36.37 27.76 11.22
N TRP A 431 35.80 26.62 10.80
CA TRP A 431 35.57 25.41 11.62
C TRP A 431 36.86 24.60 11.86
N ASN A 432 37.95 25.29 12.22
CA ASN A 432 39.29 24.75 12.47
C ASN A 432 39.43 24.02 13.83
N SER A 433 38.32 23.51 14.37
CA SER A 433 38.30 22.61 15.54
C SER A 433 36.97 21.86 15.58
N ARG A 434 36.95 20.71 16.25
CA ARG A 434 35.73 19.90 16.39
C ARG A 434 34.60 20.70 17.06
N TYR A 435 34.90 21.47 18.10
CA TYR A 435 33.91 22.32 18.79
C TYR A 435 33.36 23.44 17.88
N LYS A 436 34.21 24.15 17.13
CA LYS A 436 33.76 25.21 16.21
C LYS A 436 32.85 24.66 15.11
N SER A 437 33.15 23.46 14.60
CA SER A 437 32.31 22.76 13.63
C SER A 437 30.94 22.38 14.21
N LEU A 438 30.90 21.84 15.43
CA LEU A 438 29.62 21.61 16.12
C LEU A 438 28.84 22.91 16.31
N TYR A 439 29.46 23.96 16.84
CA TYR A 439 28.79 25.24 17.11
C TYR A 439 28.28 25.91 15.83
N GLY A 440 29.15 26.13 14.85
CA GLY A 440 28.81 26.80 13.59
C GLY A 440 27.82 26.01 12.75
N GLY A 441 27.97 24.69 12.69
CA GLY A 441 26.99 23.82 12.05
C GLY A 441 25.63 23.86 12.75
N SER A 442 25.59 23.84 14.09
CA SER A 442 24.34 23.97 14.86
C SER A 442 23.65 25.31 14.61
N LYS A 443 24.40 26.42 14.51
CA LYS A 443 23.85 27.73 14.13
C LYS A 443 23.23 27.72 12.73
N LYS A 444 23.84 27.02 11.76
CA LYS A 444 23.25 26.85 10.42
C LYS A 444 22.01 25.97 10.43
N ILE A 445 21.96 24.89 11.23
CA ILE A 445 20.73 24.09 11.43
C ILE A 445 19.61 24.93 12.05
N ALA A 446 19.91 25.69 13.12
CA ALA A 446 18.96 26.58 13.76
C ALA A 446 18.39 27.60 12.78
N LYS A 447 19.26 28.33 12.07
CA LYS A 447 18.88 29.35 11.09
C LYS A 447 18.10 28.78 9.91
N ASN A 448 18.51 27.64 9.35
CA ASN A 448 17.95 27.16 8.08
C ASN A 448 16.65 26.35 8.27
N TYR A 449 16.43 25.76 9.44
CA TYR A 449 15.28 24.89 9.70
C TYR A 449 14.42 25.43 10.86
N ILE A 450 15.00 25.59 12.06
CA ILE A 450 14.22 25.88 13.28
C ILE A 450 13.57 27.27 13.22
N SER A 451 14.34 28.32 12.91
CA SER A 451 13.82 29.67 12.72
C SER A 451 12.89 29.81 11.49
N GLN A 452 12.78 28.78 10.65
CA GLN A 452 11.92 28.77 9.45
C GLN A 452 10.63 27.96 9.66
N GLY A 453 10.24 27.73 10.92
CA GLY A 453 9.05 26.95 11.27
C GLY A 453 9.25 25.43 11.24
N GLN A 454 10.39 24.91 10.79
CA GLN A 454 10.71 23.47 10.83
C GLN A 454 11.29 23.05 12.19
N ASP A 455 10.57 23.43 13.24
CA ASP A 455 10.92 23.35 14.65
C ASP A 455 10.57 22.01 15.34
N THR A 456 10.08 21.04 14.59
CA THR A 456 9.81 19.66 15.05
C THR A 456 10.48 18.65 14.12
N PHE A 457 10.69 17.41 14.60
CA PHE A 457 11.21 16.32 13.74
C PHE A 457 10.27 16.01 12.56
N TYR A 458 8.97 16.15 12.76
CA TYR A 458 7.96 16.00 11.70
C TYR A 458 8.13 17.06 10.62
N LEU A 459 8.24 18.34 11.00
CA LEU A 459 8.33 19.43 10.03
C LEU A 459 9.67 19.44 9.28
N GLN A 460 10.78 19.07 9.93
CA GLN A 460 12.05 18.82 9.21
C GLN A 460 11.97 17.63 8.23
N LYS A 461 11.07 16.67 8.46
CA LYS A 461 10.86 15.55 7.52
C LYS A 461 9.92 15.92 6.38
N PHE A 462 8.80 16.61 6.64
CA PHE A 462 7.72 16.76 5.66
C PHE A 462 7.56 18.17 5.10
N ASP A 463 8.07 19.20 5.78
CA ASP A 463 8.10 20.57 5.30
C ASP A 463 6.70 21.07 4.90
N VAL A 464 5.79 21.12 5.88
CA VAL A 464 4.36 21.47 5.70
C VAL A 464 3.94 22.71 6.50
N ASP A 465 4.92 23.52 6.92
CA ASP A 465 4.72 24.85 7.46
C ASP A 465 5.04 25.86 6.34
N SER A 466 4.09 26.67 5.92
CA SER A 466 4.26 27.60 4.79
C SER A 466 4.85 28.95 5.19
N SER A 467 4.98 29.23 6.49
CA SER A 467 5.14 30.59 7.01
C SER A 467 6.38 31.31 6.47
N PHE A 468 7.50 30.60 6.29
CA PHE A 468 8.75 31.23 5.87
C PHE A 468 9.01 31.19 4.36
N ASN A 469 9.00 30.02 3.73
CA ASN A 469 9.50 29.87 2.35
C ASN A 469 8.68 28.89 1.48
N GLY A 470 7.41 28.67 1.84
CA GLY A 470 6.54 27.69 1.20
C GLY A 470 6.82 26.26 1.69
N CYS A 471 6.28 25.26 0.99
CA CYS A 471 6.28 23.87 1.48
C CYS A 471 6.98 22.86 0.56
N TYR A 472 7.31 21.72 1.15
CA TYR A 472 7.74 20.45 0.58
C TYR A 472 9.12 20.39 -0.08
N TRP A 473 9.90 21.47 -0.13
CA TRP A 473 11.18 21.50 -0.84
C TRP A 473 12.41 21.56 0.08
N HIS A 474 12.26 22.05 1.30
CA HIS A 474 13.34 22.19 2.29
C HIS A 474 13.34 21.03 3.31
N GLN A 475 13.14 19.80 2.86
CA GLN A 475 13.13 18.63 3.74
C GLN A 475 14.55 18.17 4.11
N TYR A 476 14.85 18.08 5.41
CA TYR A 476 16.14 17.58 5.93
C TYR A 476 16.38 16.11 5.55
N MET A 477 15.33 15.31 5.32
CA MET A 477 15.46 13.84 5.24
C MET A 477 14.67 13.18 4.11
N GLN A 478 15.37 12.34 3.36
CA GLN A 478 14.74 11.41 2.42
C GLN A 478 14.21 10.12 3.08
N ASN A 479 14.76 9.71 4.23
CA ASN A 479 14.28 8.52 4.95
C ASN A 479 12.90 8.79 5.56
N LEU A 480 11.86 8.14 5.03
CA LEU A 480 10.48 8.31 5.47
C LEU A 480 10.26 7.96 6.96
N GLN A 481 11.09 7.09 7.53
CA GLN A 481 10.93 6.58 8.89
C GLN A 481 11.68 7.42 9.95
N ALA A 482 12.36 8.50 9.55
CA ALA A 482 13.35 9.14 10.40
C ALA A 482 12.72 9.92 11.57
N ALA A 483 11.65 10.69 11.36
CA ALA A 483 10.96 11.40 12.45
C ALA A 483 10.44 10.44 13.56
N GLU A 484 9.86 9.29 13.17
CA GLU A 484 9.48 8.20 14.11
C GLU A 484 10.71 7.61 14.85
N SER A 485 11.88 7.60 14.20
CA SER A 485 13.12 7.07 14.78
C SER A 485 13.72 8.04 15.80
N GLU A 486 13.68 9.36 15.53
CA GLU A 486 14.09 10.38 16.50
C GLU A 486 13.18 10.42 17.72
N SER A 487 11.87 10.35 17.51
CA SER A 487 10.87 10.25 18.59
C SER A 487 11.18 9.12 19.59
N LYS A 488 11.70 7.99 19.10
CA LYS A 488 12.14 6.85 19.94
C LYS A 488 13.44 7.12 20.68
N ASN A 489 14.41 7.77 20.05
CA ASN A 489 15.67 8.15 20.71
C ASN A 489 15.40 9.11 21.87
N VAL A 490 14.58 10.14 21.62
CA VAL A 490 14.20 11.18 22.59
C VAL A 490 13.40 10.60 23.75
N LYS A 491 12.41 9.73 23.47
CA LYS A 491 11.71 8.97 24.52
C LYS A 491 12.66 8.21 25.44
N VAL A 492 13.60 7.44 24.87
CA VAL A 492 14.56 6.65 25.67
C VAL A 492 15.43 7.56 26.54
N ALA A 493 15.81 8.74 26.06
CA ALA A 493 16.51 9.74 26.88
C ALA A 493 15.62 10.22 28.05
N TYR A 494 14.39 10.66 27.79
CA TYR A 494 13.47 11.14 28.83
C TYR A 494 13.08 10.08 29.86
N GLU A 495 12.84 8.84 29.43
CA GLU A 495 12.62 7.70 30.32
C GLU A 495 13.86 7.41 31.19
N SER A 496 15.06 7.42 30.61
CA SER A 496 16.31 7.14 31.34
C SER A 496 16.65 8.18 32.42
N MET A 497 16.06 9.38 32.35
CA MET A 497 16.22 10.45 33.33
C MET A 497 15.00 10.61 34.27
N GLY A 498 13.91 9.87 34.05
CA GLY A 498 12.67 10.02 34.82
C GLY A 498 11.86 11.31 34.54
N VAL A 499 12.15 12.04 33.46
CA VAL A 499 11.55 13.36 33.16
C VAL A 499 10.36 13.29 32.18
N ILE A 500 9.78 12.11 31.95
CA ILE A 500 8.72 11.89 30.94
C ILE A 500 7.45 12.73 31.17
N ASN A 501 7.21 13.17 32.41
CA ASN A 501 6.05 13.98 32.82
C ASN A 501 6.33 15.50 32.93
N ASN A 502 7.43 16.00 32.34
CA ASN A 502 7.71 17.43 32.28
C ASN A 502 6.73 18.17 31.33
N SER A 503 6.75 19.51 31.34
CA SER A 503 5.86 20.36 30.54
C SER A 503 6.31 20.48 29.08
N TYR A 504 6.15 19.40 28.31
CA TYR A 504 6.43 19.37 26.88
C TYR A 504 5.30 20.02 26.07
N VAL A 505 5.67 20.69 24.97
CA VAL A 505 4.74 21.26 24.00
C VAL A 505 4.86 20.52 22.67
N PHE A 506 3.75 19.95 22.21
CA PHE A 506 3.68 19.18 20.96
C PHE A 506 2.88 19.93 19.90
N LYS A 507 3.57 20.41 18.86
CA LYS A 507 2.97 21.05 17.69
C LYS A 507 2.58 20.01 16.64
N ILE A 508 1.29 19.72 16.55
CA ILE A 508 0.73 18.60 15.79
C ILE A 508 0.04 19.12 14.52
N PRO A 509 0.54 18.78 13.32
CA PRO A 509 -0.08 19.17 12.05
C PRO A 509 -1.53 18.71 11.91
N VAL A 510 -2.37 19.59 11.40
CA VAL A 510 -3.75 19.31 10.97
C VAL A 510 -3.88 19.66 9.50
N PHE A 511 -4.38 18.72 8.69
CA PHE A 511 -4.58 18.87 7.25
C PHE A 511 -6.08 18.92 6.92
N LYS A 512 -6.45 19.70 5.90
CA LYS A 512 -7.81 19.70 5.34
C LYS A 512 -8.08 18.37 4.61
N ASN A 513 -9.32 17.92 4.61
CA ASN A 513 -9.80 16.73 3.87
C ASN A 513 -9.05 15.42 4.19
N MET A 514 -8.59 15.24 5.44
CA MET A 514 -8.02 13.97 5.89
C MET A 514 -9.06 12.82 5.85
N PRO A 515 -8.62 11.56 5.70
CA PRO A 515 -9.50 10.42 5.84
C PRO A 515 -10.07 10.36 7.28
N SER A 516 -11.32 9.94 7.42
CA SER A 516 -12.06 9.88 8.71
C SER A 516 -11.39 9.05 9.80
N SER A 517 -10.51 8.11 9.42
CA SER A 517 -9.68 7.31 10.33
C SER A 517 -8.20 7.39 9.95
N ALA A 518 -7.31 7.15 10.92
CA ALA A 518 -5.86 7.12 10.70
C ALA A 518 -5.44 6.15 9.57
N SER A 519 -4.50 6.59 8.74
CA SER A 519 -4.05 5.90 7.53
C SER A 519 -3.33 4.60 7.87
N ALA A 520 -3.97 3.44 7.69
CA ALA A 520 -3.47 2.15 8.13
C ALA A 520 -2.10 1.73 7.50
N LYS A 521 -1.20 1.17 8.33
CA LYS A 521 0.13 0.69 7.90
C LYS A 521 -0.02 -0.47 6.90
N PRO A 522 0.45 -0.36 5.65
CA PRO A 522 0.25 -1.40 4.64
C PRO A 522 1.09 -2.66 4.92
N THR A 523 0.53 -3.87 4.76
CA THR A 523 1.14 -5.14 5.24
C THR A 523 1.48 -6.17 4.15
N GLN A 524 1.20 -5.90 2.88
CA GLN A 524 1.25 -6.90 1.81
C GLN A 524 2.69 -7.22 1.33
N LYS A 525 3.11 -8.48 1.51
CA LYS A 525 4.41 -9.01 1.07
C LYS A 525 4.40 -9.42 -0.42
N THR A 526 5.58 -9.64 -1.02
CA THR A 526 5.68 -10.33 -2.32
C THR A 526 5.13 -11.76 -2.21
N PRO A 527 4.57 -12.34 -3.29
CA PRO A 527 4.06 -13.70 -3.24
C PRO A 527 5.20 -14.73 -3.23
N GLY A 528 4.95 -15.89 -2.62
CA GLY A 528 5.95 -16.94 -2.45
C GLY A 528 6.51 -17.51 -3.76
N ARG A 529 7.71 -18.11 -3.68
CA ARG A 529 8.37 -18.74 -4.84
C ARG A 529 7.57 -19.93 -5.36
N VAL A 530 7.35 -19.98 -6.67
CA VAL A 530 6.60 -21.06 -7.32
C VAL A 530 7.48 -22.29 -7.56
N SER A 531 6.95 -23.49 -7.30
CA SER A 531 7.61 -24.77 -7.61
C SER A 531 6.84 -25.54 -8.68
N ILE A 532 7.45 -25.79 -9.84
CA ILE A 532 6.86 -26.56 -10.95
C ILE A 532 7.00 -28.06 -10.67
N ASN A 533 5.88 -28.73 -10.39
CA ASN A 533 5.83 -30.18 -10.20
C ASN A 533 5.98 -30.93 -11.53
N LYS A 534 5.34 -30.44 -12.61
CA LYS A 534 5.29 -31.18 -13.89
C LYS A 534 5.05 -30.26 -15.08
N ALA A 535 5.76 -30.48 -16.17
CA ALA A 535 5.43 -29.95 -17.50
C ALA A 535 5.27 -31.14 -18.46
N TYR A 536 4.18 -31.20 -19.23
CA TYR A 536 3.89 -32.37 -20.09
C TYR A 536 3.02 -32.02 -21.30
N SER A 537 3.20 -32.76 -22.39
CA SER A 537 2.39 -32.59 -23.61
C SER A 537 0.95 -33.06 -23.41
N THR A 538 0.00 -32.26 -23.89
CA THR A 538 -1.42 -32.62 -23.98
C THR A 538 -1.90 -32.74 -25.43
N ALA A 539 -1.26 -32.01 -26.35
CA ALA A 539 -1.46 -32.11 -27.80
C ALA A 539 -0.16 -31.85 -28.57
N TYR A 540 -0.16 -32.11 -29.88
CA TYR A 540 1.02 -31.99 -30.75
C TYR A 540 1.73 -30.63 -30.70
N ASN A 541 1.01 -29.57 -30.31
CA ASN A 541 1.48 -28.19 -30.20
C ASN A 541 1.19 -27.56 -28.81
N LYS A 542 0.87 -28.36 -27.78
CA LYS A 542 0.39 -27.85 -26.47
C LYS A 542 1.05 -28.55 -25.28
N ILE A 543 1.64 -27.75 -24.39
CA ILE A 543 2.17 -28.18 -23.09
C ILE A 543 1.24 -27.70 -21.97
N LYS A 544 0.96 -28.57 -20.99
CA LYS A 544 0.37 -28.20 -19.70
C LYS A 544 1.46 -28.21 -18.62
N ILE A 545 1.51 -27.14 -17.82
CA ILE A 545 2.42 -26.97 -16.70
C ILE A 545 1.57 -27.01 -15.41
N LYS A 546 2.04 -27.74 -14.38
CA LYS A 546 1.45 -27.85 -13.04
C LYS A 546 2.48 -27.43 -11.98
N TRP A 547 2.06 -26.67 -10.98
CA TRP A 547 2.87 -26.15 -9.90
C TRP A 547 2.18 -26.27 -8.53
N LYS A 548 2.93 -26.14 -7.43
CA LYS A 548 2.37 -25.94 -6.07
C LYS A 548 1.81 -24.52 -5.95
N LYS A 549 0.69 -24.33 -5.24
CA LYS A 549 0.13 -23.01 -4.90
C LYS A 549 1.21 -22.18 -4.17
N ALA A 550 1.36 -20.92 -4.55
CA ALA A 550 2.24 -19.97 -3.85
C ALA A 550 1.45 -19.18 -2.81
N SER A 551 2.05 -18.93 -1.66
CA SER A 551 1.50 -18.04 -0.63
C SER A 551 1.34 -16.62 -1.16
N GLY A 552 0.26 -15.94 -0.77
CA GLY A 552 -0.01 -14.55 -1.17
C GLY A 552 -0.27 -14.30 -2.66
N ALA A 553 -0.34 -15.32 -3.53
CA ALA A 553 -0.54 -15.10 -4.96
C ALA A 553 -1.96 -14.58 -5.29
N SER A 554 -2.05 -13.57 -6.15
CA SER A 554 -3.27 -13.20 -6.90
C SER A 554 -3.37 -13.95 -8.24
N GLY A 555 -2.24 -14.43 -8.76
CA GLY A 555 -2.16 -15.25 -9.96
C GLY A 555 -0.72 -15.57 -10.36
N TYR A 556 -0.53 -16.09 -11.58
CA TYR A 556 0.75 -16.63 -12.06
C TYR A 556 1.07 -16.20 -13.49
N TYR A 557 2.34 -15.92 -13.76
CA TYR A 557 2.86 -15.67 -15.11
C TYR A 557 3.74 -16.84 -15.55
N ILE A 558 3.45 -17.40 -16.73
CA ILE A 558 4.25 -18.45 -17.38
C ILE A 558 5.19 -17.81 -18.38
N TYR A 559 6.46 -18.18 -18.29
CA TYR A 559 7.54 -17.76 -19.17
C TYR A 559 8.12 -18.96 -19.92
N GLN A 560 8.59 -18.72 -21.14
CA GLN A 560 9.12 -19.74 -22.04
C GLN A 560 10.47 -19.33 -22.64
N SER A 561 11.36 -20.30 -22.81
CA SER A 561 12.54 -20.19 -23.68
C SER A 561 12.74 -21.48 -24.49
N THR A 562 13.59 -21.42 -25.51
CA THR A 562 14.04 -22.59 -26.30
C THR A 562 15.41 -23.11 -25.86
N SER A 563 16.05 -22.47 -24.88
CA SER A 563 17.31 -22.87 -24.25
C SER A 563 17.15 -22.84 -22.73
N PRO A 564 17.80 -23.74 -21.95
CA PRO A 564 17.67 -23.75 -20.49
C PRO A 564 18.21 -22.45 -19.87
N LYS A 565 19.34 -21.95 -20.40
CA LYS A 565 20.02 -20.70 -20.01
C LYS A 565 19.61 -19.48 -20.86
N GLY A 566 18.71 -19.65 -21.84
CA GLY A 566 18.34 -18.58 -22.78
C GLY A 566 17.44 -17.49 -22.16
N LYS A 567 17.25 -16.38 -22.90
CA LYS A 567 16.28 -15.33 -22.53
C LYS A 567 14.86 -15.94 -22.49
N TYR A 568 14.14 -15.73 -21.39
CA TYR A 568 12.76 -16.20 -21.19
C TYR A 568 11.77 -15.08 -21.52
N LYS A 569 10.77 -15.36 -22.37
CA LYS A 569 9.68 -14.43 -22.70
C LYS A 569 8.41 -14.83 -21.94
N HIS A 570 7.63 -13.86 -21.46
CA HIS A 570 6.29 -14.12 -20.93
C HIS A 570 5.38 -14.62 -22.06
N VAL A 571 4.56 -15.64 -21.80
CA VAL A 571 3.68 -16.26 -22.81
C VAL A 571 2.25 -16.51 -22.33
N LYS A 572 1.97 -16.48 -21.02
CA LYS A 572 0.60 -16.63 -20.50
C LYS A 572 0.46 -16.11 -19.07
N THR A 573 -0.54 -15.27 -18.85
CA THR A 573 -1.08 -14.95 -17.52
C THR A 573 -2.16 -15.98 -17.14
N VAL A 574 -2.16 -16.39 -15.88
CA VAL A 574 -3.17 -17.27 -15.26
C VAL A 574 -3.68 -16.57 -13.99
N SER A 575 -4.92 -16.09 -14.04
CA SER A 575 -5.58 -15.44 -12.91
C SER A 575 -5.95 -16.44 -11.80
N GLY A 576 -6.19 -15.93 -10.60
CA GLY A 576 -6.61 -16.70 -9.43
C GLY A 576 -5.44 -17.29 -8.64
N GLY A 577 -5.31 -16.91 -7.37
CA GLY A 577 -4.23 -17.36 -6.49
C GLY A 577 -4.19 -18.88 -6.26
N SER A 578 -5.36 -19.52 -6.28
CA SER A 578 -5.50 -20.98 -6.12
C SER A 578 -5.23 -21.77 -7.41
N SER A 579 -4.96 -21.12 -8.55
CA SER A 579 -4.64 -21.81 -9.81
C SER A 579 -3.32 -22.56 -9.72
N THR A 580 -3.36 -23.89 -9.86
CA THR A 580 -2.17 -24.79 -9.80
C THR A 580 -1.70 -25.30 -11.17
N SER A 581 -2.28 -24.80 -12.27
CA SER A 581 -1.87 -25.20 -13.62
C SER A 581 -2.21 -24.18 -14.70
N GLY A 582 -1.46 -24.22 -15.79
CA GLY A 582 -1.73 -23.46 -17.02
C GLY A 582 -1.25 -24.20 -18.26
N SER A 583 -1.51 -23.68 -19.45
CA SER A 583 -1.11 -24.33 -20.70
C SER A 583 -0.68 -23.34 -21.76
N VAL A 584 0.33 -23.72 -22.53
CA VAL A 584 0.88 -22.95 -23.65
C VAL A 584 0.66 -23.74 -24.94
N SER A 585 0.05 -23.09 -25.94
CA SER A 585 -0.31 -23.63 -27.25
C SER A 585 0.59 -23.05 -28.35
N GLY A 586 0.39 -23.45 -29.63
CA GLY A 586 1.14 -22.89 -30.77
C GLY A 586 2.59 -23.38 -30.88
N LEU A 587 2.98 -24.40 -30.11
CA LEU A 587 4.37 -24.86 -30.02
C LEU A 587 4.74 -25.81 -31.17
N LYS A 588 5.97 -25.73 -31.69
CA LYS A 588 6.45 -26.63 -32.75
C LYS A 588 6.62 -28.06 -32.18
N THR A 589 5.95 -29.04 -32.79
CA THR A 589 6.04 -30.45 -32.36
C THR A 589 7.49 -30.93 -32.37
N GLY A 590 7.89 -31.65 -31.32
CA GLY A 590 9.24 -32.21 -31.24
C GLY A 590 10.34 -31.23 -30.82
N LYS A 591 10.09 -29.90 -30.83
CA LYS A 591 11.02 -28.93 -30.23
C LYS A 591 10.88 -28.95 -28.71
N THR A 592 12.00 -28.99 -27.98
CA THR A 592 12.02 -28.87 -26.53
C THR A 592 11.88 -27.39 -26.15
N TYR A 593 11.01 -27.11 -25.18
CA TYR A 593 10.80 -25.79 -24.59
C TYR A 593 11.05 -25.86 -23.10
N TYR A 594 11.57 -24.77 -22.52
CA TYR A 594 11.84 -24.61 -21.10
C TYR A 594 10.89 -23.59 -20.52
N PHE A 595 10.25 -23.92 -19.40
CA PHE A 595 9.25 -23.09 -18.76
C PHE A 595 9.69 -22.67 -17.36
N LYS A 596 9.48 -21.39 -17.03
CA LYS A 596 9.53 -20.86 -15.66
C LYS A 596 8.16 -20.27 -15.32
N VAL A 597 7.79 -20.31 -14.05
CA VAL A 597 6.57 -19.69 -13.53
C VAL A 597 6.94 -18.79 -12.35
N ARG A 598 6.31 -17.62 -12.24
CA ARG A 598 6.36 -16.77 -11.03
C ARG A 598 4.96 -16.32 -10.66
N ALA A 599 4.71 -16.17 -9.36
CA ALA A 599 3.48 -15.62 -8.85
C ALA A 599 3.50 -14.08 -8.93
N TYR A 600 2.32 -13.48 -9.02
CA TYR A 600 2.10 -12.05 -8.80
C TYR A 600 1.06 -11.84 -7.71
N LYS A 601 1.19 -10.74 -6.95
CA LYS A 601 0.19 -10.21 -6.01
C LYS A 601 -0.24 -8.85 -6.57
N VAL A 602 -1.53 -8.54 -6.50
CA VAL A 602 -2.02 -7.18 -6.75
C VAL A 602 -1.96 -6.40 -5.44
N ILE A 603 -1.30 -5.23 -5.46
CA ILE A 603 -1.21 -4.26 -4.37
C ILE A 603 -1.59 -2.92 -4.98
N SER A 604 -2.65 -2.28 -4.49
CA SER A 604 -3.16 -0.99 -4.99
C SER A 604 -3.24 -0.93 -6.53
N GLY A 605 -3.93 -1.90 -7.14
CA GLY A 605 -4.06 -2.05 -8.60
C GLY A 605 -2.82 -2.58 -9.34
N ALA A 606 -1.62 -2.32 -8.84
CA ALA A 606 -0.36 -2.72 -9.48
C ALA A 606 0.06 -4.18 -9.16
N LYS A 607 0.81 -4.81 -10.06
CA LYS A 607 1.31 -6.19 -9.90
C LYS A 607 2.73 -6.22 -9.37
N CYS A 608 2.91 -6.56 -8.09
CA CYS A 608 4.21 -6.99 -7.57
C CYS A 608 4.40 -8.50 -7.81
N PHE A 609 5.63 -8.98 -7.82
CA PHE A 609 5.95 -10.35 -8.21
C PHE A 609 6.95 -11.03 -7.28
N GLY A 610 6.80 -12.35 -7.16
CA GLY A 610 7.74 -13.23 -6.48
C GLY A 610 8.83 -13.78 -7.41
N SER A 611 9.78 -14.49 -6.81
CA SER A 611 10.90 -15.13 -7.51
C SER A 611 10.44 -16.16 -8.55
N TYR A 612 11.21 -16.28 -9.63
CA TYR A 612 11.02 -17.34 -10.63
C TYR A 612 11.21 -18.74 -10.03
N SER A 613 10.40 -19.68 -10.51
CA SER A 613 10.63 -21.11 -10.33
C SER A 613 11.96 -21.56 -10.97
N GLY A 614 12.44 -22.74 -10.57
CA GLY A 614 13.35 -23.51 -11.41
C GLY A 614 12.75 -23.75 -12.80
N ALA A 615 13.61 -23.91 -13.82
CA ALA A 615 13.16 -24.21 -15.17
C ALA A 615 12.71 -25.68 -15.29
N LYS A 616 11.59 -25.93 -15.97
CA LYS A 616 11.14 -27.29 -16.31
C LYS A 616 10.98 -27.42 -17.82
N SER A 617 11.61 -28.44 -18.41
CA SER A 617 11.50 -28.69 -19.85
C SER A 617 10.30 -29.58 -20.19
N ALA A 618 9.73 -29.35 -21.38
CA ALA A 618 8.76 -30.25 -21.99
C ALA A 618 8.81 -30.14 -23.53
N ARG A 619 8.34 -31.19 -24.21
CA ARG A 619 8.37 -31.29 -25.67
C ARG A 619 6.97 -31.66 -26.20
N PRO A 620 6.34 -30.83 -27.05
CA PRO A 620 5.01 -31.11 -27.60
C PRO A 620 5.06 -32.36 -28.48
N MET A 621 4.09 -33.24 -28.28
CA MET A 621 4.00 -34.59 -28.84
C MET A 621 2.54 -34.95 -29.12
N PRO A 622 2.24 -35.76 -30.17
CA PRO A 622 0.88 -36.22 -30.44
C PRO A 622 0.26 -36.93 -29.23
N SER A 623 -1.01 -36.66 -28.95
CA SER A 623 -1.74 -37.25 -27.84
C SER A 623 -1.86 -38.77 -27.98
N LYS A 624 -1.92 -39.50 -26.86
CA LYS A 624 -2.17 -40.95 -26.85
C LYS A 624 -3.56 -41.24 -27.43
N THR A 625 -3.63 -42.04 -28.50
CA THR A 625 -4.89 -42.59 -29.03
C THR A 625 -5.33 -43.83 -28.24
N SER A 626 -6.58 -44.26 -28.45
CA SER A 626 -7.18 -45.48 -27.87
C SER A 626 -7.98 -46.25 -28.91
N ILE A 627 -7.88 -47.58 -28.91
CA ILE A 627 -8.66 -48.47 -29.79
C ILE A 627 -10.05 -48.66 -29.18
N ILE A 628 -11.08 -48.11 -29.83
CA ILE A 628 -12.47 -48.07 -29.34
C ILE A 628 -13.32 -49.23 -29.84
N LYS A 629 -12.99 -49.87 -30.98
CA LYS A 629 -13.77 -50.98 -31.52
C LYS A 629 -12.88 -52.06 -32.15
N ARG A 630 -13.29 -53.33 -31.98
CA ARG A 630 -12.57 -54.54 -32.42
C ARG A 630 -13.55 -55.59 -32.93
N THR A 631 -13.73 -55.68 -34.24
CA THR A 631 -14.66 -56.65 -34.85
C THR A 631 -13.89 -57.71 -35.63
N ALA A 632 -14.40 -58.94 -35.61
CA ALA A 632 -14.02 -59.92 -36.64
C ALA A 632 -14.66 -59.42 -37.95
N ALA A 633 -13.83 -59.05 -38.92
CA ALA A 633 -14.31 -58.66 -40.24
C ALA A 633 -14.46 -59.89 -41.14
N ASP A 634 -13.64 -60.92 -40.90
CA ASP A 634 -13.68 -62.21 -41.58
C ASP A 634 -12.97 -63.29 -40.73
N TYR A 635 -13.11 -64.58 -41.06
CA TYR A 635 -12.48 -65.69 -40.34
C TYR A 635 -10.93 -65.62 -40.29
N ARG A 636 -10.30 -64.85 -41.18
CA ARG A 636 -8.85 -64.51 -41.16
C ARG A 636 -8.57 -63.00 -41.02
N SER A 637 -9.53 -62.18 -40.57
CA SER A 637 -9.29 -60.74 -40.42
C SER A 637 -10.01 -60.04 -39.26
N ILE A 638 -9.31 -59.08 -38.66
CA ILE A 638 -9.78 -58.27 -37.53
C ILE A 638 -9.74 -56.79 -37.92
N LYS A 639 -10.87 -56.10 -37.82
CA LYS A 639 -10.97 -54.65 -38.00
C LYS A 639 -10.83 -53.93 -36.67
N LEU A 640 -9.91 -52.99 -36.62
CA LEU A 640 -9.62 -52.10 -35.50
C LEU A 640 -10.11 -50.69 -35.85
N THR A 641 -10.72 -50.00 -34.89
CA THR A 641 -11.07 -48.58 -34.98
C THR A 641 -10.59 -47.84 -33.73
N TRP A 642 -10.04 -46.64 -33.88
CA TRP A 642 -9.45 -45.84 -32.79
C TRP A 642 -9.88 -44.37 -32.81
N LYS A 643 -9.71 -43.66 -31.69
CA LYS A 643 -9.98 -42.21 -31.62
C LYS A 643 -8.97 -41.43 -32.49
N LYS A 644 -9.46 -40.50 -33.33
CA LYS A 644 -8.65 -39.54 -34.09
C LYS A 644 -7.77 -38.73 -33.14
N VAL A 645 -6.52 -38.47 -33.53
CA VAL A 645 -5.61 -37.57 -32.79
C VAL A 645 -5.40 -36.31 -33.61
N SER A 646 -5.73 -35.16 -33.04
CA SER A 646 -5.52 -33.86 -33.70
C SER A 646 -4.05 -33.65 -34.04
N GLY A 647 -3.79 -33.16 -35.25
CA GLY A 647 -2.45 -32.94 -35.80
C GLY A 647 -1.62 -34.21 -36.09
N ALA A 648 -2.16 -35.43 -35.94
CA ALA A 648 -1.44 -36.62 -36.36
C ALA A 648 -1.31 -36.67 -37.90
N SER A 649 -0.12 -37.01 -38.39
CA SER A 649 0.09 -37.36 -39.80
C SER A 649 -0.32 -38.81 -40.08
N GLY A 650 -0.39 -39.65 -39.06
CA GLY A 650 -0.80 -41.05 -39.22
C GLY A 650 -0.67 -41.87 -37.94
N TYR A 651 -0.75 -43.19 -38.10
CA TYR A 651 -0.72 -44.15 -36.98
C TYR A 651 0.16 -45.36 -37.32
N LYS A 652 0.88 -45.90 -36.33
CA LYS A 652 1.58 -47.20 -36.43
C LYS A 652 0.85 -48.24 -35.58
N ILE A 653 0.46 -49.34 -36.22
CA ILE A 653 -0.30 -50.44 -35.63
C ILE A 653 0.63 -51.62 -35.40
N TYR A 654 0.59 -52.16 -34.19
CA TYR A 654 1.45 -53.23 -33.72
C TYR A 654 0.61 -54.44 -33.28
N ARG A 655 1.11 -55.65 -33.53
CA ARG A 655 0.44 -56.92 -33.23
C ARG A 655 1.38 -57.89 -32.50
N SER A 656 0.85 -58.63 -31.54
CA SER A 656 1.49 -59.81 -30.96
C SER A 656 0.49 -60.97 -30.84
N THR A 657 1.00 -62.18 -30.60
CA THR A 657 0.22 -63.37 -30.21
C THR A 657 0.24 -63.62 -28.70
N LYS A 658 1.06 -62.88 -27.93
CA LYS A 658 1.10 -62.87 -26.47
C LYS A 658 0.60 -61.51 -25.94
N LYS A 659 0.04 -61.48 -24.71
CA LYS A 659 -0.46 -60.25 -24.05
C LYS A 659 0.71 -59.30 -23.71
N THR A 660 1.76 -59.88 -23.14
CA THR A 660 3.05 -59.26 -22.80
C THR A 660 4.13 -59.65 -23.83
N GLY A 661 5.32 -59.07 -23.72
CA GLY A 661 6.45 -59.33 -24.63
C GLY A 661 6.40 -58.53 -25.94
N SER A 662 7.11 -59.02 -26.95
CA SER A 662 7.37 -58.31 -28.22
C SER A 662 6.16 -58.19 -29.14
N TYR A 663 6.04 -57.04 -29.81
CA TYR A 663 4.98 -56.74 -30.79
C TYR A 663 5.61 -56.30 -32.11
N LYS A 664 5.26 -56.98 -33.21
CA LYS A 664 5.71 -56.58 -34.56
C LYS A 664 4.82 -55.47 -35.12
N MET A 665 5.41 -54.50 -35.82
CA MET A 665 4.66 -53.46 -36.54
C MET A 665 4.03 -54.08 -37.79
N ILE A 666 2.72 -53.93 -37.98
CA ILE A 666 1.98 -54.58 -39.08
C ILE A 666 1.39 -53.60 -40.09
N LYS A 667 1.24 -52.32 -39.74
CA LYS A 667 0.83 -51.27 -40.68
C LYS A 667 1.26 -49.89 -40.20
N THR A 668 1.78 -49.11 -41.14
CA THR A 668 1.76 -47.65 -41.06
C THR A 668 0.53 -47.15 -41.84
N VAL A 669 -0.33 -46.39 -41.16
CA VAL A 669 -1.47 -45.66 -41.75
C VAL A 669 -1.00 -44.23 -41.97
N THR A 670 -0.94 -43.80 -43.23
CA THR A 670 -0.29 -42.55 -43.67
C THR A 670 -1.20 -41.32 -43.71
N SER A 671 -2.48 -41.47 -43.36
CA SER A 671 -3.43 -40.36 -43.21
C SER A 671 -3.90 -40.26 -41.76
N GLY A 672 -3.76 -39.08 -41.16
CA GLY A 672 -4.25 -38.78 -39.80
C GLY A 672 -5.77 -38.88 -39.64
N ASN A 673 -6.51 -38.72 -40.74
CA ASN A 673 -7.97 -38.85 -40.78
C ASN A 673 -8.44 -40.31 -40.84
N ARG A 674 -7.59 -41.26 -41.26
CA ARG A 674 -7.95 -42.68 -41.34
C ARG A 674 -7.88 -43.33 -39.95
N THR A 675 -9.04 -43.57 -39.35
CA THR A 675 -9.21 -44.08 -37.97
C THR A 675 -9.54 -45.58 -37.87
N SER A 676 -9.44 -46.33 -38.97
CA SER A 676 -9.62 -47.78 -38.95
C SER A 676 -8.67 -48.54 -39.88
N TYR A 677 -8.44 -49.82 -39.56
CA TYR A 677 -7.63 -50.75 -40.36
C TYR A 677 -8.10 -52.20 -40.16
N THR A 678 -8.14 -52.96 -41.24
CA THR A 678 -8.45 -54.40 -41.23
C THR A 678 -7.16 -55.19 -41.41
N ASN A 679 -6.73 -55.85 -40.33
CA ASN A 679 -5.59 -56.76 -40.32
C ASN A 679 -6.00 -58.12 -40.90
N LYS A 680 -5.48 -58.48 -42.08
CA LYS A 680 -5.79 -59.70 -42.84
C LYS A 680 -4.76 -60.83 -42.58
N LYS A 681 -4.89 -61.96 -43.30
CA LYS A 681 -3.97 -63.13 -43.29
C LYS A 681 -3.72 -63.70 -41.88
N LEU A 682 -4.75 -63.77 -41.05
CA LEU A 682 -4.67 -64.35 -39.69
C LEU A 682 -4.98 -65.84 -39.66
N THR A 683 -4.52 -66.52 -38.60
CA THR A 683 -4.88 -67.90 -38.27
C THR A 683 -6.22 -67.90 -37.52
N THR A 684 -7.23 -68.57 -38.05
CA THR A 684 -8.54 -68.73 -37.40
C THR A 684 -8.37 -69.44 -36.05
N GLY A 685 -9.17 -69.05 -35.06
CA GLY A 685 -9.08 -69.54 -33.68
C GLY A 685 -8.00 -68.86 -32.84
N LYS A 686 -6.99 -68.18 -33.43
CA LYS A 686 -5.91 -67.55 -32.67
C LYS A 686 -6.32 -66.17 -32.13
N THR A 687 -5.93 -65.89 -30.88
CA THR A 687 -6.08 -64.56 -30.26
C THR A 687 -4.90 -63.68 -30.63
N TYR A 688 -5.19 -62.46 -31.09
CA TYR A 688 -4.17 -61.46 -31.40
C TYR A 688 -4.36 -60.24 -30.49
N TYR A 689 -3.22 -59.70 -30.05
CA TYR A 689 -3.12 -58.52 -29.20
C TYR A 689 -2.60 -57.35 -30.02
N TYR A 690 -3.17 -56.17 -29.79
CA TYR A 690 -2.89 -54.96 -30.56
C TYR A 690 -2.59 -53.78 -29.66
N LYS A 691 -1.66 -52.94 -30.12
CA LYS A 691 -1.45 -51.58 -29.61
C LYS A 691 -1.17 -50.64 -30.78
N ILE A 692 -1.54 -49.38 -30.63
CA ILE A 692 -1.39 -48.36 -31.67
C ILE A 692 -0.77 -47.09 -31.08
N LYS A 693 0.01 -46.37 -31.86
CA LYS A 693 0.49 -45.02 -31.53
C LYS A 693 0.29 -44.08 -32.72
N ALA A 694 -0.09 -42.84 -32.43
CA ALA A 694 -0.12 -41.77 -33.44
C ALA A 694 1.31 -41.30 -33.73
N TYR A 695 1.53 -40.74 -34.91
CA TYR A 695 2.73 -39.98 -35.23
C TYR A 695 2.39 -38.68 -35.95
N ARG A 696 3.26 -37.67 -35.82
CA ARG A 696 3.26 -36.44 -36.60
C ARG A 696 4.63 -36.28 -37.25
N THR A 697 4.62 -36.00 -38.54
CA THR A 697 5.81 -35.69 -39.33
C THR A 697 6.05 -34.17 -39.27
N VAL A 698 7.29 -33.74 -39.08
CA VAL A 698 7.74 -32.34 -39.18
C VAL A 698 9.09 -32.35 -39.90
N GLY A 699 9.16 -31.77 -41.09
CA GLY A 699 10.24 -32.06 -42.04
C GLY A 699 10.31 -33.57 -42.32
N SER A 700 11.51 -34.13 -42.37
CA SER A 700 11.74 -35.59 -42.49
C SER A 700 11.43 -36.39 -41.22
N LYS A 701 11.31 -35.74 -40.04
CA LYS A 701 11.32 -36.42 -38.73
C LYS A 701 9.92 -36.76 -38.20
N LYS A 702 9.74 -38.00 -37.71
CA LYS A 702 8.47 -38.51 -37.15
C LYS A 702 8.49 -38.53 -35.62
N TYR A 703 7.58 -37.80 -35.00
CA TYR A 703 7.37 -37.72 -33.56
C TYR A 703 6.15 -38.56 -33.14
N TYR A 704 6.27 -39.36 -32.08
CA TYR A 704 5.29 -40.40 -31.72
C TYR A 704 4.57 -40.12 -30.40
N SER A 705 3.29 -40.50 -30.32
CA SER A 705 2.57 -40.60 -29.05
C SER A 705 3.08 -41.78 -28.21
N LYS A 706 2.74 -41.79 -26.91
CA LYS A 706 2.72 -43.05 -26.14
C LYS A 706 1.79 -44.06 -26.82
N TYR A 707 2.06 -45.36 -26.63
CA TYR A 707 1.17 -46.43 -27.08
C TYR A 707 -0.22 -46.33 -26.39
N SER A 708 -1.26 -46.79 -27.10
CA SER A 708 -2.57 -47.12 -26.52
C SER A 708 -2.44 -48.17 -25.42
N SER A 709 -3.50 -48.40 -24.66
CA SER A 709 -3.65 -49.68 -23.95
C SER A 709 -3.58 -50.86 -24.95
N VAL A 710 -3.12 -52.01 -24.46
CA VAL A 710 -3.19 -53.27 -25.20
C VAL A 710 -4.63 -53.76 -25.22
N VAL A 711 -5.07 -54.25 -26.37
CA VAL A 711 -6.42 -54.82 -26.56
C VAL A 711 -6.33 -56.10 -27.38
N SER A 712 -7.23 -57.06 -27.15
CA SER A 712 -7.23 -58.34 -27.87
C SER A 712 -8.51 -58.56 -28.69
N LYS A 713 -8.40 -59.43 -29.70
CA LYS A 713 -9.53 -60.04 -30.41
C LYS A 713 -9.11 -61.39 -31.00
N LYS A 714 -9.99 -62.39 -30.93
CA LYS A 714 -9.83 -63.72 -31.53
C LYS A 714 -10.24 -63.65 -33.01
N ALA A 715 -9.44 -64.25 -33.90
CA ALA A 715 -9.80 -64.39 -35.30
C ALA A 715 -10.87 -65.49 -35.44
N VAL A 716 -12.10 -65.09 -35.72
CA VAL A 716 -13.30 -65.94 -35.83
C VAL A 716 -14.11 -65.46 -37.03
N PRO A 717 -15.06 -66.25 -37.58
CA PRO A 717 -15.94 -65.76 -38.65
C PRO A 717 -16.64 -64.45 -38.25
N SER A 718 -17.08 -63.66 -39.22
CA SER A 718 -17.89 -62.48 -38.90
C SER A 718 -19.24 -62.89 -38.28
N THR A 719 -19.86 -61.97 -37.54
CA THR A 719 -21.19 -62.21 -36.97
C THR A 719 -22.22 -62.20 -38.08
N PRO A 720 -23.06 -63.25 -38.22
CA PRO A 720 -24.08 -63.29 -39.26
C PRO A 720 -25.12 -62.19 -39.04
N LYS A 721 -25.51 -61.49 -40.12
CA LYS A 721 -26.60 -60.51 -40.11
C LYS A 721 -27.88 -61.23 -40.52
N VAL A 722 -28.79 -61.47 -39.57
CA VAL A 722 -30.16 -61.92 -39.85
C VAL A 722 -30.83 -60.89 -40.74
N THR A 723 -31.35 -61.31 -41.90
CA THR A 723 -32.01 -60.46 -42.90
C THR A 723 -33.52 -60.55 -42.80
N SER A 724 -34.05 -61.72 -42.46
CA SER A 724 -35.49 -61.96 -42.32
C SER A 724 -35.78 -62.92 -41.18
N ILE A 725 -36.89 -62.69 -40.49
CA ILE A 725 -37.55 -63.66 -39.62
C ILE A 725 -39.05 -63.49 -39.84
N LYS A 726 -39.74 -64.55 -40.25
CA LYS A 726 -41.18 -64.53 -40.53
C LYS A 726 -41.82 -65.83 -40.05
N ALA A 727 -43.04 -65.77 -39.53
CA ALA A 727 -43.87 -66.97 -39.47
C ALA A 727 -44.17 -67.46 -40.89
N SER A 728 -44.23 -68.77 -41.07
CA SER A 728 -44.59 -69.41 -42.34
C SER A 728 -45.78 -70.36 -42.23
N SER A 729 -46.26 -70.61 -41.01
CA SER A 729 -47.52 -71.28 -40.66
C SER A 729 -47.74 -71.14 -39.14
N LYS A 730 -48.87 -71.66 -38.63
CA LYS A 730 -49.18 -71.73 -37.19
C LYS A 730 -48.09 -72.40 -36.34
N ASP A 731 -47.27 -73.26 -36.94
CA ASP A 731 -46.25 -74.08 -36.25
C ASP A 731 -44.80 -73.80 -36.71
N LYS A 732 -44.55 -72.79 -37.56
CA LYS A 732 -43.25 -72.60 -38.23
C LYS A 732 -42.77 -71.15 -38.30
N ILE A 733 -41.47 -70.94 -38.04
CA ILE A 733 -40.78 -69.66 -38.23
C ILE A 733 -39.56 -69.86 -39.15
N LYS A 734 -39.52 -69.15 -40.28
CA LYS A 734 -38.42 -69.14 -41.23
C LYS A 734 -37.46 -67.98 -40.92
N LEU A 735 -36.18 -68.32 -40.75
CA LEU A 735 -35.08 -67.39 -40.55
C LEU A 735 -34.18 -67.36 -41.78
N SER A 736 -33.76 -66.17 -42.20
CA SER A 736 -32.75 -65.97 -43.25
C SER A 736 -31.66 -65.00 -42.80
N TRP A 737 -30.43 -65.17 -43.27
CA TRP A 737 -29.28 -64.33 -42.93
C TRP A 737 -28.34 -64.08 -44.12
N LYS A 738 -27.46 -63.08 -44.02
CA LYS A 738 -26.39 -62.91 -45.01
C LYS A 738 -25.32 -63.99 -44.83
N LYS A 739 -24.87 -64.56 -45.95
CA LYS A 739 -23.72 -65.50 -46.03
C LYS A 739 -22.50 -64.90 -45.32
N VAL A 740 -21.86 -65.68 -44.44
CA VAL A 740 -20.59 -65.33 -43.80
C VAL A 740 -19.46 -66.01 -44.56
N THR A 741 -18.55 -65.20 -45.10
CA THR A 741 -17.38 -65.69 -45.85
C THR A 741 -16.56 -66.67 -45.01
N GLY A 742 -16.21 -67.81 -45.63
CA GLY A 742 -15.42 -68.88 -45.02
C GLY A 742 -16.02 -69.57 -43.79
N ALA A 743 -17.30 -69.34 -43.48
CA ALA A 743 -18.02 -70.17 -42.50
C ALA A 743 -18.15 -71.60 -43.04
N SER A 744 -17.90 -72.59 -42.19
CA SER A 744 -18.25 -73.99 -42.45
C SER A 744 -19.75 -74.21 -42.28
N GLY A 745 -20.41 -73.38 -41.46
CA GLY A 745 -21.85 -73.46 -41.22
C GLY A 745 -22.34 -72.44 -40.21
N TYR A 746 -23.57 -72.61 -39.75
CA TYR A 746 -24.24 -71.72 -38.79
C TYR A 746 -24.88 -72.52 -37.67
N VAL A 747 -24.99 -71.90 -36.50
CA VAL A 747 -25.66 -72.47 -35.34
C VAL A 747 -26.77 -71.54 -34.90
N VAL A 748 -28.01 -72.07 -34.93
CA VAL A 748 -29.26 -71.36 -34.62
C VAL A 748 -29.67 -71.71 -33.19
N TYR A 749 -29.98 -70.67 -32.42
CA TYR A 749 -30.45 -70.78 -31.04
C TYR A 749 -31.83 -70.15 -30.90
N ARG A 750 -32.67 -70.75 -30.05
CA ARG A 750 -34.03 -70.27 -29.71
C ARG A 750 -34.19 -70.08 -28.20
N SER A 751 -34.99 -69.11 -27.80
CA SER A 751 -35.51 -68.92 -26.45
C SER A 751 -36.97 -68.51 -26.51
N ASN A 752 -37.73 -68.86 -25.47
CA ASN A 752 -39.13 -68.41 -25.30
C ASN A 752 -39.21 -66.99 -24.69
N SER A 753 -38.08 -66.41 -24.26
CA SER A 753 -38.00 -65.05 -23.69
C SER A 753 -36.86 -64.25 -24.30
N LYS A 754 -37.05 -62.93 -24.41
CA LYS A 754 -36.03 -61.98 -24.93
C LYS A 754 -34.72 -62.08 -24.16
N ASN A 755 -34.78 -62.33 -22.85
CA ASN A 755 -33.62 -62.40 -21.97
C ASN A 755 -33.37 -63.78 -21.35
N GLY A 756 -34.25 -64.76 -21.62
CA GLY A 756 -34.11 -66.13 -21.11
C GLY A 756 -32.98 -66.94 -21.78
N THR A 757 -32.82 -68.17 -21.30
CA THR A 757 -31.83 -69.12 -21.79
C THR A 757 -32.10 -69.52 -23.24
N TYR A 758 -31.07 -69.39 -24.08
CA TYR A 758 -31.12 -69.72 -25.51
C TYR A 758 -30.54 -71.12 -25.75
N LYS A 759 -31.40 -72.10 -26.05
CA LYS A 759 -31.01 -73.47 -26.41
C LYS A 759 -30.58 -73.55 -27.88
N GLU A 760 -29.64 -74.43 -28.20
CA GLU A 760 -29.26 -74.75 -29.59
C GLU A 760 -30.39 -75.59 -30.22
N ILE A 761 -30.86 -75.21 -31.42
CA ILE A 761 -31.94 -75.94 -32.12
C ILE A 761 -31.53 -76.47 -33.49
N LYS A 762 -30.48 -75.91 -34.10
CA LYS A 762 -29.91 -76.44 -35.34
C LYS A 762 -28.45 -76.03 -35.52
N THR A 763 -27.59 -77.00 -35.80
CA THR A 763 -26.32 -76.76 -36.50
C THR A 763 -26.52 -77.05 -38.00
N VAL A 764 -26.40 -76.00 -38.82
CA VAL A 764 -26.47 -76.02 -40.28
C VAL A 764 -25.07 -76.32 -40.81
N LYS A 765 -24.85 -77.54 -41.32
CA LYS A 765 -23.52 -78.08 -41.67
C LYS A 765 -22.90 -77.52 -42.97
N ASN A 766 -23.64 -76.75 -43.78
CA ASN A 766 -23.17 -76.16 -45.03
C ASN A 766 -23.16 -74.62 -44.95
N GLY A 767 -21.97 -74.02 -45.12
CA GLY A 767 -21.77 -72.57 -45.07
C GLY A 767 -22.45 -71.76 -46.20
N LYS A 768 -22.86 -72.42 -47.30
CA LYS A 768 -23.68 -71.82 -48.37
C LYS A 768 -25.17 -71.72 -47.97
N THR A 769 -25.65 -72.54 -47.04
CA THR A 769 -27.05 -72.52 -46.59
C THR A 769 -27.32 -71.33 -45.68
N VAL A 770 -28.18 -70.41 -46.13
CA VAL A 770 -28.42 -69.09 -45.51
C VAL A 770 -29.84 -68.90 -44.95
N SER A 771 -30.61 -69.98 -44.84
CA SER A 771 -31.90 -69.98 -44.16
C SER A 771 -32.14 -71.28 -43.38
N PHE A 772 -33.07 -71.22 -42.42
CA PHE A 772 -33.54 -72.36 -41.64
C PHE A 772 -34.99 -72.11 -41.23
N THR A 773 -35.84 -73.13 -41.32
CA THR A 773 -37.22 -73.10 -40.84
C THR A 773 -37.32 -73.92 -39.57
N ASP A 774 -37.59 -73.24 -38.46
CA ASP A 774 -37.98 -73.86 -37.20
C ASP A 774 -39.43 -74.37 -37.32
N ARG A 775 -39.72 -75.53 -36.74
CA ARG A 775 -41.00 -76.26 -36.89
C ARG A 775 -41.47 -76.83 -35.56
N LYS A 776 -42.72 -77.31 -35.48
CA LYS A 776 -43.34 -77.83 -34.25
C LYS A 776 -43.34 -76.78 -33.13
N LEU A 777 -43.72 -75.55 -33.49
CA LEU A 777 -43.94 -74.44 -32.57
C LEU A 777 -45.41 -74.37 -32.17
N ASN A 778 -45.70 -73.81 -31.00
CA ASN A 778 -47.07 -73.52 -30.57
C ASN A 778 -47.56 -72.28 -31.33
N SER A 779 -48.81 -72.28 -31.78
CA SER A 779 -49.46 -71.15 -32.45
C SER A 779 -49.53 -69.89 -31.58
N GLN A 780 -49.61 -68.74 -32.25
CA GLN A 780 -49.67 -67.40 -31.63
C GLN A 780 -48.56 -67.08 -30.58
N LYS A 781 -47.48 -67.87 -30.51
CA LYS A 781 -46.43 -67.75 -29.48
C LYS A 781 -45.19 -67.04 -30.01
N ARG A 782 -44.63 -66.13 -29.20
CA ARG A 782 -43.42 -65.37 -29.54
C ARG A 782 -42.16 -66.17 -29.24
N TYR A 783 -41.32 -66.35 -30.25
CA TYR A 783 -40.02 -67.01 -30.13
C TYR A 783 -38.87 -66.06 -30.48
N TYR A 784 -37.79 -66.13 -29.72
CA TYR A 784 -36.61 -65.30 -29.87
C TYR A 784 -35.43 -66.12 -30.35
N TYR A 785 -34.70 -65.60 -31.33
CA TYR A 785 -33.61 -66.29 -32.01
C TYR A 785 -32.33 -65.48 -32.05
N ARG A 786 -31.20 -66.18 -32.06
CA ARG A 786 -29.87 -65.64 -32.35
C ARG A 786 -29.05 -66.68 -33.11
N ILE A 787 -28.21 -66.23 -34.04
CA ILE A 787 -27.42 -67.10 -34.92
C ILE A 787 -25.94 -66.77 -34.75
N ARG A 788 -25.05 -67.77 -34.80
CA ARG A 788 -23.61 -67.57 -34.94
C ARG A 788 -23.06 -68.42 -36.08
N ALA A 789 -22.12 -67.86 -36.85
CA ALA A 789 -21.38 -68.64 -37.83
C ALA A 789 -20.28 -69.43 -37.12
N TYR A 790 -19.85 -70.55 -37.70
CA TYR A 790 -18.67 -71.27 -37.23
C TYR A 790 -17.77 -71.65 -38.40
N ARG A 791 -16.50 -71.91 -38.09
CA ARG A 791 -15.55 -72.50 -39.03
C ARG A 791 -14.83 -73.65 -38.35
N ASN A 792 -14.77 -74.80 -39.01
CA ASN A 792 -14.02 -75.95 -38.54
C ASN A 792 -12.53 -75.73 -38.80
N VAL A 793 -11.73 -75.97 -37.77
CA VAL A 793 -10.26 -75.93 -37.82
C VAL A 793 -9.78 -77.10 -36.96
N ASN A 794 -9.12 -78.08 -37.59
CA ASN A 794 -8.61 -79.30 -36.93
C ASN A 794 -9.68 -79.95 -36.03
N GLY A 795 -10.83 -80.31 -36.62
CA GLY A 795 -12.00 -80.87 -35.93
C GLY A 795 -12.80 -79.89 -35.04
N LYS A 796 -12.25 -78.74 -34.64
CA LYS A 796 -12.87 -77.84 -33.65
C LYS A 796 -13.69 -76.72 -34.28
N MET A 797 -14.93 -76.52 -33.82
CA MET A 797 -15.82 -75.42 -34.26
C MET A 797 -15.38 -74.07 -33.67
N ILE A 798 -14.71 -73.24 -34.47
CA ILE A 798 -14.41 -71.85 -34.10
C ILE A 798 -15.63 -70.96 -34.38
N LYS A 799 -16.44 -70.72 -33.35
CA LYS A 799 -17.73 -69.99 -33.44
C LYS A 799 -17.54 -68.46 -33.34
N SER A 800 -18.33 -67.69 -34.09
CA SER A 800 -18.37 -66.23 -34.04
C SER A 800 -19.24 -65.71 -32.87
N SER A 801 -19.22 -64.40 -32.63
CA SER A 801 -20.16 -63.75 -31.71
C SER A 801 -21.58 -63.85 -32.27
N TYR A 802 -22.56 -64.09 -31.41
CA TYR A 802 -23.98 -64.14 -31.78
C TYR A 802 -24.44 -62.88 -32.55
N SER A 803 -25.38 -63.06 -33.45
CA SER A 803 -26.17 -61.99 -34.05
C SER A 803 -26.92 -61.18 -32.98
N SER A 804 -27.48 -60.04 -33.37
CA SER A 804 -28.56 -59.43 -32.59
C SER A 804 -29.70 -60.44 -32.42
N LYS A 805 -30.37 -60.36 -31.27
CA LYS A 805 -31.61 -61.10 -30.98
C LYS A 805 -32.69 -60.62 -31.96
N LYS A 806 -33.42 -61.56 -32.55
CA LYS A 806 -34.59 -61.31 -33.41
C LYS A 806 -35.75 -62.17 -32.92
N SER A 807 -36.99 -61.83 -33.28
CA SER A 807 -38.17 -62.58 -32.86
C SER A 807 -39.27 -62.50 -33.89
N ALA A 808 -40.09 -63.55 -33.96
CA ALA A 808 -41.40 -63.53 -34.59
C ALA A 808 -42.41 -64.17 -33.64
N VAL A 809 -43.69 -63.90 -33.88
CA VAL A 809 -44.82 -64.66 -33.34
C VAL A 809 -45.22 -65.62 -34.46
N THR A 810 -45.52 -66.87 -34.15
CA THR A 810 -46.19 -67.79 -35.10
C THR A 810 -47.58 -67.25 -35.46
N LEU A 811 -48.14 -67.74 -36.57
CA LEU A 811 -49.56 -67.50 -36.88
C LEU A 811 -50.47 -68.20 -35.84
#